data_AF-A0AAU9MST3-F1
#
_entry.id   AF-A0AAU9MST3-F1
#
_cell.length_a   1.000
_cell.length_b   1.000
_cell.length_c   1.000
_cell.angle_alpha   90.00
_cell.angle_beta   90.00
_cell.angle_gamma   90.00
#
_symmetry.space_group_name_H-M   'P 1'
#
loop_
_entity.id
_entity.type
_entity.pdbx_description
1 polymer ?
#
loop_
_entity_poly.entity_id
_entity_poly.type
_entity_poly.pdbx_seq_one_letter_code
_entity_poly.pdbx_strand_id
1 'polypeptide(L)'
;MGSWSLSASSQLHVAVLSQTLSFLFFLFFSNGALGVTLTIVNECGFTIWPAIISIQSINETGFELTKGSSRSFQVPAIWDGSIWGRTGCNFDSSGKWLCATGDCGTNEFMECNVYKSIPAVIPPATAADFSINQNQDFYDVNIAEGYNLPILVEATAGSGSGLSSCAKTGCVEDLNQRCPKELSSADGKVCKSACLAFGSPEYCCTNSFSSPSSCKPTAYAQLFRSACPRSYSNTYDLQTTTFRCKGADYTIRFCAAADSFSTIKLSGQLKSTDQLVSTRGNFTLGFFGEDYSYLGIWYTNDVQSTKVWVANPNAPIISTSGAHTLSISAKTGDLIISEGWRTLFSITDVKIGPNANVTATLEDNGNFRLINQVDKRVLWQSFDHPTNVLLPGMKLGYDMTTGRNWTLTSWLSNEIPKSGPFTLSWEPTQKASQRLMIRRRGRPYWTSGTLNNQIFQYMFALNGPGSQSMYNLTSVYNNKERYFSYDGSTSVLPMWILTPKGQIRDINNATVWSPAFCYGYDSANGCVESIFPQCRRENDNFSKKNGDFAQDMTEGVIDGNSSLSINDCFVMCWNDCKCVGFNSNTTIGTGCVIWKGINRFSVNPHDNSTSKYVISQNPDNRSTGNNTQKSKNWIWISISVSIPLVLLGFGALCYIKKRKHRQKEYQRRKRDEYFVELTTSESFKDVHQLEPNGVKGNDLLLFSFASIMAATNDFSVENKLGQGGFGPVYKGKLSDGKEIAIKRLSRTSRQGLVEFKNELVLIAKLQHTNLVRVLGCCIHGEEKMLIYEYMPNKSLDFFVFDENRKAELDWPKRFIIIEGIAQGLLYLHKYSRMKVIHRDLKANNILLDESLNPKISDFGMARICEQNVTEAMTNRVVGTYGYMSPEYAMRGVFSIKSDIFSFGVLILEIVSGRRNSSFVNLDDTYSLIGYAWELWQQGHTLEFKDPTLGNACDVQQFLRTVHVALLCVQENAIDRPTTSEMISMLLNESISLPTPNRPTFLIGGGDSNSTSYETKAEDFSVNNVTISVVGGR
;
A
#
# COMPACT_ATOMS: atom_id res chain seq x y z
N MET A 1 50.95 67.68 -0.97
CA MET A 1 50.07 68.85 -0.83
C MET A 1 48.70 68.46 -1.36
N GLY A 2 47.64 68.76 -0.60
CA GLY A 2 46.25 68.33 -0.83
C GLY A 2 45.91 67.18 0.12
N SER A 3 45.27 67.42 1.28
CA SER A 3 43.80 67.42 1.50
C SER A 3 43.12 66.19 0.86
N TRP A 4 42.25 65.45 1.54
CA TRP A 4 40.81 65.71 1.61
C TRP A 4 40.20 64.96 2.81
N SER A 5 39.11 65.52 3.31
CA SER A 5 38.32 65.25 4.52
C SER A 5 37.51 63.95 4.54
N LEU A 6 37.23 63.40 5.74
CA LEU A 6 35.95 62.77 6.10
C LEU A 6 35.76 62.67 7.63
N SER A 7 34.50 62.63 8.05
CA SER A 7 33.91 63.26 9.23
C SER A 7 33.71 62.36 10.47
N ALA A 8 33.48 63.04 11.59
CA ALA A 8 33.16 62.55 12.93
C ALA A 8 31.97 61.59 13.04
N SER A 9 32.12 60.53 13.85
CA SER A 9 31.06 59.98 14.74
C SER A 9 31.61 58.89 15.67
N SER A 10 32.45 59.25 16.63
CA SER A 10 32.98 58.32 17.65
C SER A 10 32.47 58.66 19.06
N GLN A 11 31.16 58.83 19.22
CA GLN A 11 30.49 58.92 20.53
C GLN A 11 29.11 58.21 20.58
N LEU A 12 28.87 57.19 19.75
CA LEU A 12 27.60 56.45 19.74
C LEU A 12 27.71 54.94 20.03
N HIS A 13 28.86 54.45 20.50
CA HIS A 13 29.09 53.00 20.68
C HIS A 13 29.14 52.49 22.12
N VAL A 14 29.02 53.36 23.14
CA VAL A 14 29.07 52.94 24.55
C VAL A 14 27.70 52.98 25.25
N ALA A 15 26.68 53.59 24.64
CA ALA A 15 25.32 53.66 25.21
C ALA A 15 24.36 52.56 24.72
N VAL A 16 24.67 51.86 23.60
CA VAL A 16 23.77 50.84 23.00
C VAL A 16 24.03 49.41 23.52
N LEU A 17 25.18 49.18 24.17
CA LEU A 17 25.52 47.88 24.77
C LEU A 17 24.98 47.72 26.22
N SER A 18 24.56 48.79 26.87
CA SER A 18 24.00 48.76 28.23
C SER A 18 22.47 48.60 28.27
N GLN A 19 21.76 49.05 27.22
CA GLN A 19 20.30 48.88 27.10
C GLN A 19 19.89 47.52 26.50
N THR A 20 20.75 46.89 25.70
CA THR A 20 20.50 45.53 25.17
C THR A 20 20.78 44.44 26.20
N LEU A 21 21.74 44.64 27.11
CA LEU A 21 21.98 43.70 28.21
C LEU A 21 20.94 43.77 29.33
N SER A 22 20.29 44.92 29.58
CA SER A 22 19.17 44.99 30.56
C SER A 22 17.89 44.34 30.03
N PHE A 23 17.67 44.31 28.72
CA PHE A 23 16.56 43.55 28.11
C PHE A 23 16.82 42.04 28.09
N LEU A 24 18.08 41.61 28.02
CA LEU A 24 18.48 40.20 28.13
C LEU A 24 18.59 39.72 29.59
N PHE A 25 18.79 40.60 30.57
CA PHE A 25 18.77 40.24 32.00
C PHE A 25 17.38 40.24 32.64
N PHE A 26 16.41 40.99 32.10
CA PHE A 26 15.00 40.89 32.52
C PHE A 26 14.29 39.62 32.00
N LEU A 27 14.89 38.90 31.06
CA LEU A 27 14.42 37.58 30.61
C LEU A 27 15.01 36.40 31.41
N PHE A 28 15.90 36.65 32.38
CA PHE A 28 16.54 35.59 33.16
C PHE A 28 16.29 35.63 34.67
N PHE A 29 15.46 36.57 35.15
CA PHE A 29 14.93 36.55 36.52
C PHE A 29 13.42 36.83 36.57
N SER A 30 12.65 35.92 35.97
CA SER A 30 11.35 35.55 36.52
C SER A 30 11.27 34.03 36.50
N ASN A 31 11.59 33.39 37.64
CA ASN A 31 11.14 32.04 37.93
C ASN A 31 9.61 32.06 38.14
N GLY A 32 8.86 32.38 37.09
CA GLY A 32 7.42 32.19 36.99
C GLY A 32 7.19 30.95 36.15
N ALA A 33 6.53 29.94 36.72
CA ALA A 33 6.14 28.73 36.00
C ALA A 33 5.44 29.11 34.68
N LEU A 34 5.85 28.50 33.56
CA LEU A 34 5.18 28.61 32.27
C LEU A 34 3.68 28.27 32.46
N GLY A 35 2.81 29.26 32.26
CA GLY A 35 1.35 29.08 32.29
C GLY A 35 0.83 28.36 31.05
N VAL A 36 -0.46 28.01 31.06
CA VAL A 36 -1.16 27.38 29.93
C VAL A 36 -1.91 28.45 29.13
N THR A 37 -1.88 28.39 27.80
CA THR A 37 -2.64 29.29 26.94
C THR A 37 -4.05 28.75 26.71
N LEU A 38 -5.07 29.53 27.03
CA LEU A 38 -6.45 29.28 26.62
C LEU A 38 -6.84 30.24 25.51
N THR A 39 -7.38 29.71 24.41
CA THR A 39 -7.87 30.49 23.27
C THR A 39 -9.36 30.25 23.08
N ILE A 40 -10.17 31.32 23.13
CA ILE A 40 -11.61 31.27 22.91
C ILE A 40 -11.92 31.78 21.50
N VAL A 41 -12.70 31.03 20.73
CA VAL A 41 -13.07 31.34 19.34
C VAL A 41 -14.58 31.38 19.20
N ASN A 42 -15.13 32.45 18.63
CA ASN A 42 -16.54 32.56 18.29
C ASN A 42 -16.78 32.21 16.82
N GLU A 43 -17.26 31.00 16.54
CA GLU A 43 -17.69 30.57 15.20
C GLU A 43 -19.21 30.69 15.01
N CYS A 44 -19.94 31.20 16.02
CA CYS A 44 -21.37 31.41 15.93
C CYS A 44 -21.71 32.49 14.90
N GLY A 45 -22.92 32.41 14.35
CA GLY A 45 -23.45 33.42 13.43
C GLY A 45 -23.74 34.79 14.08
N PHE A 46 -23.45 34.95 15.37
CA PHE A 46 -23.81 36.08 16.23
C PHE A 46 -22.73 36.33 17.32
N THR A 47 -22.81 37.47 17.99
CA THR A 47 -21.93 37.81 19.13
C THR A 47 -22.23 36.94 20.34
N ILE A 48 -21.18 36.48 21.01
CA ILE A 48 -21.26 35.79 22.31
C ILE A 48 -20.52 36.59 23.38
N TRP A 49 -20.85 36.36 24.63
CA TRP A 49 -20.14 36.92 25.78
C TRP A 49 -19.58 35.79 26.64
N PRO A 50 -18.35 35.33 26.39
CA PRO A 50 -17.73 34.32 27.22
C PRO A 50 -17.73 34.74 28.69
N ALA A 51 -17.90 33.76 29.56
CA ALA A 51 -17.85 33.87 31.01
C ALA A 51 -16.93 32.80 31.57
N ILE A 52 -16.17 33.17 32.59
CA ILE A 52 -15.15 32.33 33.21
C ILE A 52 -15.32 32.40 34.72
N ILE A 53 -15.40 31.24 35.36
CA ILE A 53 -15.30 31.11 36.82
C ILE A 53 -14.10 30.21 37.09
N SER A 54 -13.23 30.62 38.01
CA SER A 54 -12.09 29.80 38.44
C SER A 54 -11.80 29.99 39.91
N ILE A 55 -11.20 28.96 40.54
CA ILE A 55 -10.77 29.03 41.94
C ILE A 55 -9.60 30.01 42.09
N GLN A 56 -8.69 30.00 41.12
CA GLN A 56 -7.53 30.90 41.06
C GLN A 56 -7.90 32.18 40.31
N SER A 57 -7.35 33.33 40.74
CA SER A 57 -7.67 34.63 40.14
C SER A 57 -7.09 34.80 38.74
N ILE A 58 -7.90 35.35 37.84
CA ILE A 58 -7.51 35.76 36.49
C ILE A 58 -7.95 37.21 36.26
N ASN A 59 -7.30 37.90 35.33
CA ASN A 59 -7.50 39.34 35.13
C ASN A 59 -8.87 39.69 34.52
N GLU A 60 -9.48 38.78 33.77
CA GLU A 60 -10.77 39.02 33.11
C GLU A 60 -11.61 37.75 33.16
N THR A 61 -12.85 37.88 33.65
CA THR A 61 -13.79 36.76 33.82
C THR A 61 -15.00 36.85 32.89
N GLY A 62 -15.13 37.92 32.12
CA GLY A 62 -16.19 38.05 31.12
C GLY A 62 -15.91 39.18 30.12
N PHE A 63 -16.19 38.94 28.85
CA PHE A 63 -15.94 39.92 27.77
C PHE A 63 -16.87 39.68 26.57
N GLU A 64 -16.96 40.66 25.66
CA GLU A 64 -17.66 40.52 24.38
C GLU A 64 -16.74 39.88 23.32
N LEU A 65 -17.26 38.93 22.56
CA LEU A 65 -16.55 38.30 21.45
C LEU A 65 -17.43 38.26 20.20
N THR A 66 -17.12 39.13 19.24
CA THR A 66 -17.86 39.26 17.98
C THR A 66 -17.70 38.03 17.09
N LYS A 67 -18.64 37.84 16.14
CA LYS A 67 -18.62 36.72 15.19
C LYS A 67 -17.27 36.63 14.45
N GLY A 68 -16.67 35.44 14.44
CA GLY A 68 -15.42 35.14 13.75
C GLY A 68 -14.16 35.60 14.49
N SER A 69 -14.30 36.26 15.64
CA SER A 69 -13.18 36.72 16.45
C SER A 69 -12.69 35.63 17.41
N SER A 70 -11.42 35.75 17.80
CA SER A 70 -10.80 34.89 18.81
C SER A 70 -10.02 35.73 19.82
N ARG A 71 -9.86 35.20 21.03
CA ARG A 71 -9.08 35.83 22.09
C ARG A 71 -8.29 34.79 22.89
N SER A 72 -7.03 35.07 23.16
CA SER A 72 -6.15 34.18 23.93
C SER A 72 -5.69 34.86 25.23
N PHE A 73 -5.55 34.08 26.28
CA PHE A 73 -5.01 34.52 27.58
C PHE A 73 -4.26 33.38 28.27
N GLN A 74 -3.42 33.73 29.23
CA GLN A 74 -2.62 32.78 30.01
C GLN A 74 -3.31 32.48 31.34
N VAL A 75 -3.36 31.21 31.73
CA VAL A 75 -3.79 30.77 33.06
C VAL A 75 -2.61 30.18 33.84
N PRO A 76 -2.63 30.22 35.18
CA PRO A 76 -1.57 29.66 36.02
C PRO A 76 -1.34 28.16 35.75
N ALA A 77 -0.14 27.66 36.06
CA ALA A 77 0.24 26.24 35.91
C ALA A 77 -0.55 25.26 36.81
N ILE A 78 -1.35 25.79 37.74
CA ILE A 78 -2.36 25.07 38.51
C ILE A 78 -3.63 25.93 38.42
N TRP A 79 -4.64 25.46 37.71
CA TRP A 79 -5.85 26.25 37.46
C TRP A 79 -7.08 25.34 37.31
N ASP A 80 -8.11 25.63 38.09
CA ASP A 80 -9.41 24.97 38.03
C ASP A 80 -10.45 26.00 37.64
N GLY A 81 -11.15 25.77 36.54
CA GLY A 81 -12.15 26.71 36.06
C GLY A 81 -13.08 26.18 34.99
N SER A 82 -14.21 26.87 34.86
CA SER A 82 -15.30 26.59 33.92
C SER A 82 -15.48 27.79 33.00
N ILE A 83 -15.60 27.52 31.71
CA ILE A 83 -15.79 28.53 30.65
C ILE A 83 -17.06 28.21 29.88
N TRP A 84 -17.94 29.20 29.70
CA TRP A 84 -19.15 29.02 28.90
C TRP A 84 -19.51 30.30 28.13
N GLY A 85 -20.39 30.16 27.14
CA GLY A 85 -20.82 31.26 26.27
C GLY A 85 -22.18 31.79 26.69
N ARG A 86 -22.33 33.11 26.73
CA ARG A 86 -23.60 33.79 26.97
C ARG A 86 -24.13 34.42 25.70
N THR A 87 -25.45 34.50 25.57
CA THR A 87 -26.12 35.10 24.40
C THR A 87 -27.17 36.10 24.83
N GLY A 88 -27.46 37.06 23.95
CA GLY A 88 -28.48 38.10 24.19
C GLY A 88 -28.19 38.94 25.43
N CYS A 89 -26.92 39.26 25.68
CA CYS A 89 -26.52 40.02 26.86
C CYS A 89 -26.64 41.52 26.62
N ASN A 90 -27.26 42.23 27.56
CA ASN A 90 -27.31 43.69 27.55
C ASN A 90 -27.55 44.25 28.96
N PHE A 91 -27.35 45.55 29.12
CA PHE A 91 -27.88 46.26 30.28
C PHE A 91 -29.39 46.45 30.12
N ASP A 92 -30.14 46.08 31.15
CA ASP A 92 -31.57 46.36 31.21
C ASP A 92 -31.84 47.85 31.47
N SER A 93 -33.11 48.25 31.46
CA SER A 93 -33.53 49.63 31.74
C SER A 93 -33.19 50.12 33.15
N SER A 94 -32.81 49.22 34.07
CA SER A 94 -32.38 49.52 35.44
C SER A 94 -30.87 49.57 35.61
N GLY A 95 -30.10 49.38 34.52
CA GLY A 95 -28.64 49.37 34.53
C GLY A 95 -28.05 48.05 35.01
N LYS A 96 -28.83 46.97 35.10
CA LYS A 96 -28.34 45.64 35.46
C LYS A 96 -27.91 44.88 34.23
N TRP A 97 -26.75 44.25 34.30
CA TRP A 97 -26.26 43.37 33.23
C TRP A 97 -27.01 42.03 33.28
N LEU A 98 -27.67 41.67 32.19
CA LEU A 98 -28.44 40.44 32.06
C LEU A 98 -28.19 39.76 30.72
N CYS A 99 -28.07 38.43 30.74
CA CYS A 99 -27.95 37.58 29.57
C CYS A 99 -29.18 36.69 29.40
N ALA A 100 -29.62 36.49 28.15
CA ALA A 100 -30.72 35.58 27.85
C ALA A 100 -30.39 34.11 28.17
N THR A 101 -29.10 33.75 28.18
CA THR A 101 -28.62 32.39 28.46
C THR A 101 -27.34 32.40 29.30
N GLY A 102 -27.23 31.48 30.26
CA GLY A 102 -25.98 31.23 31.00
C GLY A 102 -25.49 32.42 31.81
N ASP A 103 -26.35 33.19 32.48
CA ASP A 103 -25.86 34.31 33.29
C ASP A 103 -25.02 33.82 34.49
N CYS A 104 -24.16 34.70 35.03
CA CYS A 104 -23.38 34.47 36.24
C CYS A 104 -24.05 35.02 37.51
N GLY A 105 -25.22 35.67 37.37
CA GLY A 105 -26.05 36.08 38.50
C GLY A 105 -25.56 37.29 39.29
N THR A 106 -24.52 37.99 38.80
CA THR A 106 -24.01 39.20 39.46
C THR A 106 -24.97 40.38 39.32
N ASN A 107 -25.73 40.46 38.21
CA ASN A 107 -26.63 41.56 37.85
C ASN A 107 -25.99 42.95 37.87
N GLU A 108 -24.67 43.04 37.96
CA GLU A 108 -23.93 44.30 38.19
C GLU A 108 -22.96 44.58 37.04
N PHE A 109 -22.25 43.55 36.54
CA PHE A 109 -21.20 43.70 35.53
C PHE A 109 -21.15 42.52 34.56
N MET A 110 -20.47 42.72 33.42
CA MET A 110 -20.18 41.66 32.44
C MET A 110 -19.28 40.56 33.02
N GLU A 111 -18.44 40.90 33.99
CA GLU A 111 -17.54 39.99 34.70
C GLU A 111 -18.26 39.09 35.71
N CYS A 112 -17.75 37.87 35.86
CA CYS A 112 -18.20 36.92 36.87
C CYS A 112 -17.42 37.12 38.18
N ASN A 113 -18.12 37.10 39.33
CA ASN A 113 -17.49 37.27 40.64
C ASN A 113 -17.20 35.91 41.30
N VAL A 114 -15.91 35.64 41.54
CA VAL A 114 -15.40 34.39 42.12
C VAL A 114 -15.81 34.19 43.60
N TYR A 115 -16.04 35.28 44.36
CA TYR A 115 -16.17 35.23 45.82
C TYR A 115 -17.61 35.25 46.36
N LYS A 116 -18.63 35.38 45.50
CA LYS A 116 -20.04 35.50 45.96
C LYS A 116 -20.92 34.26 45.78
N SER A 117 -20.48 33.21 45.08
CA SER A 117 -21.32 32.01 44.90
C SER A 117 -20.56 30.83 44.29
N ILE A 118 -20.03 29.96 45.14
CA ILE A 118 -20.00 28.53 44.82
C ILE A 118 -21.45 28.03 44.97
N PRO A 119 -22.14 27.51 43.94
CA PRO A 119 -21.88 27.49 42.50
C PRO A 119 -22.96 28.31 41.75
N ALA A 120 -22.61 29.14 40.77
CA ALA A 120 -23.65 29.71 39.90
C ALA A 120 -23.12 30.06 38.50
N VAL A 121 -22.67 29.06 37.75
CA VAL A 121 -23.17 28.99 36.38
C VAL A 121 -24.69 28.95 36.54
N ILE A 122 -25.44 29.95 36.07
CA ILE A 122 -26.91 29.84 36.10
C ILE A 122 -27.30 29.03 34.89
N PRO A 123 -27.64 27.74 35.07
CA PRO A 123 -28.04 26.92 33.95
C PRO A 123 -29.38 27.40 33.35
N PRO A 124 -29.60 27.16 32.06
CA PRO A 124 -28.89 26.14 31.28
C PRO A 124 -27.72 26.73 30.50
N ALA A 125 -26.55 26.10 30.64
CA ALA A 125 -25.33 26.46 29.92
C ALA A 125 -24.52 25.20 29.61
N THR A 126 -23.99 25.14 28.40
CA THR A 126 -22.94 24.20 28.02
C THR A 126 -21.61 24.79 28.49
N ALA A 127 -20.86 24.08 29.32
CA ALA A 127 -19.62 24.57 29.92
C ALA A 127 -18.43 23.71 29.52
N ALA A 128 -17.27 24.33 29.33
CA ALA A 128 -15.98 23.65 29.24
C ALA A 128 -15.29 23.71 30.60
N ASP A 129 -15.10 22.56 31.22
CA ASP A 129 -14.53 22.41 32.55
C ASP A 129 -13.06 21.98 32.43
N PHE A 130 -12.19 22.58 33.24
CA PHE A 130 -10.75 22.34 33.25
C PHE A 130 -10.22 22.19 34.68
N SER A 131 -9.30 21.25 34.85
CA SER A 131 -8.40 21.12 35.99
C SER A 131 -6.96 20.97 35.47
N ILE A 132 -6.26 22.09 35.33
CA ILE A 132 -4.90 22.21 34.82
C ILE A 132 -3.93 21.96 35.96
N ASN A 133 -2.98 21.05 35.76
CA ASN A 133 -1.95 20.72 36.74
C ASN A 133 -0.61 20.49 36.06
N GLN A 134 0.51 20.77 36.76
CA GLN A 134 1.86 20.62 36.22
C GLN A 134 2.17 19.21 35.65
N ASN A 135 1.51 18.17 36.16
CA ASN A 135 1.74 16.79 35.72
C ASN A 135 0.78 16.33 34.63
N GLN A 136 -0.51 16.63 34.79
CA GLN A 136 -1.59 16.11 33.94
C GLN A 136 -2.83 16.98 34.11
N ASP A 137 -3.27 17.56 33.00
CA ASP A 137 -4.49 18.34 32.92
C ASP A 137 -5.68 17.42 32.69
N PHE A 138 -6.84 17.82 33.20
CA PHE A 138 -8.14 17.21 32.93
C PHE A 138 -9.08 18.25 32.33
N TYR A 139 -9.87 17.85 31.34
CA TYR A 139 -10.85 18.73 30.73
C TYR A 139 -12.03 17.96 30.14
N ASP A 140 -13.19 18.58 30.13
CA ASP A 140 -14.40 18.07 29.51
C ASP A 140 -15.38 19.18 29.12
N VAL A 141 -16.44 18.80 28.40
CA VAL A 141 -17.56 19.69 28.09
C VAL A 141 -18.79 19.14 28.78
N ASN A 142 -19.30 19.90 29.74
CA ASN A 142 -20.42 19.59 30.59
C ASN A 142 -21.73 20.11 30.01
N ILE A 143 -22.67 19.19 29.83
CA ILE A 143 -24.06 19.43 29.41
C ILE A 143 -25.07 18.90 30.45
N ALA A 144 -24.60 18.39 31.58
CA ALA A 144 -25.44 17.88 32.66
C ALA A 144 -26.26 19.01 33.31
N GLU A 145 -25.72 20.23 33.31
CA GLU A 145 -26.40 21.45 33.77
C GLU A 145 -27.32 22.05 32.68
N GLY A 146 -27.48 21.40 31.54
CA GLY A 146 -28.30 21.85 30.42
C GLY A 146 -27.47 22.36 29.25
N TYR A 147 -28.14 22.91 28.24
CA TYR A 147 -27.53 23.21 26.96
C TYR A 147 -28.01 24.54 26.39
N ASN A 148 -27.08 25.36 25.91
CA ASN A 148 -27.40 26.61 25.21
C ASN A 148 -26.64 26.78 23.89
N LEU A 149 -25.36 26.40 23.82
CA LEU A 149 -24.51 26.60 22.65
C LEU A 149 -23.65 25.35 22.37
N PRO A 150 -23.36 25.04 21.10
CA PRO A 150 -22.38 24.02 20.78
C PRO A 150 -20.98 24.47 21.23
N ILE A 151 -20.21 23.57 21.85
CA ILE A 151 -18.84 23.82 22.30
C ILE A 151 -17.94 22.67 21.87
N LEU A 152 -16.75 23.03 21.39
CA LEU A 152 -15.65 22.12 21.08
C LEU A 152 -14.39 22.59 21.81
N VAL A 153 -13.71 21.67 22.49
CA VAL A 153 -12.42 21.90 23.14
C VAL A 153 -11.35 21.06 22.44
N GLU A 154 -10.24 21.71 22.09
CA GLU A 154 -9.10 21.11 21.39
C GLU A 154 -7.80 21.39 22.16
N ALA A 155 -7.03 20.36 22.46
CA ALA A 155 -5.69 20.49 23.02
C ALA A 155 -4.65 20.63 21.89
N THR A 156 -3.62 21.47 22.08
CA THR A 156 -2.58 21.77 21.10
C THR A 156 -1.20 21.56 21.73
N ALA A 157 -0.30 20.88 21.01
CA ALA A 157 1.09 20.62 21.43
C ALA A 157 1.27 19.74 22.68
N GLY A 158 0.19 19.20 23.24
CA GLY A 158 0.25 18.30 24.39
C GLY A 158 0.57 16.85 24.04
N SER A 159 0.95 16.08 25.07
CA SER A 159 1.32 14.67 24.97
C SER A 159 0.58 13.79 25.99
N GLY A 160 0.50 12.49 25.72
CA GLY A 160 0.03 11.48 26.65
C GLY A 160 -0.37 10.17 25.97
N SER A 161 -0.79 9.17 26.76
CA SER A 161 -1.10 7.82 26.27
C SER A 161 -2.56 7.41 26.56
N GLY A 162 -3.19 6.73 25.60
CA GLY A 162 -4.55 6.19 25.70
C GLY A 162 -5.60 6.97 24.88
N LEU A 163 -6.79 6.38 24.74
CA LEU A 163 -7.90 6.86 23.89
C LEU A 163 -8.47 8.24 24.28
N SER A 164 -8.29 8.67 25.53
CA SER A 164 -8.73 9.98 26.05
C SER A 164 -7.59 10.99 26.17
N SER A 165 -6.39 10.67 25.65
CA SER A 165 -5.23 11.53 25.77
C SER A 165 -5.25 12.64 24.70
N CYS A 166 -5.29 13.90 25.12
CA CYS A 166 -5.25 15.08 24.25
C CYS A 166 -6.30 15.09 23.12
N ALA A 167 -7.38 14.33 23.26
CA ALA A 167 -8.41 14.19 22.24
C ALA A 167 -9.45 15.31 22.34
N LYS A 168 -9.95 15.75 21.18
CA LYS A 168 -11.01 16.78 21.14
C LYS A 168 -12.26 16.30 21.92
N THR A 169 -12.90 17.20 22.66
CA THR A 169 -14.12 16.92 23.41
C THR A 169 -15.17 18.01 23.18
N GLY A 170 -16.45 17.71 23.35
CA GLY A 170 -17.51 18.67 23.09
C GLY A 170 -18.80 18.13 22.51
N CYS A 171 -19.72 19.07 22.33
CA CYS A 171 -21.06 18.88 21.78
C CYS A 171 -21.22 19.87 20.63
N VAL A 172 -21.05 19.38 19.39
CA VAL A 172 -21.13 20.21 18.16
C VAL A 172 -22.51 20.17 17.51
N GLU A 173 -23.39 19.27 17.97
CA GLU A 173 -24.81 19.25 17.59
C GLU A 173 -25.58 20.33 18.35
N ASP A 174 -26.54 20.98 17.69
CA ASP A 174 -27.43 21.98 18.30
C ASP A 174 -28.61 21.29 18.99
N LEU A 175 -28.46 21.00 20.29
CA LEU A 175 -29.49 20.30 21.06
C LEU A 175 -30.76 21.14 21.26
N ASN A 176 -30.72 22.46 21.06
CA ASN A 176 -31.92 23.30 21.20
C ASN A 176 -33.00 22.89 20.18
N GLN A 177 -32.62 22.44 18.99
CA GLN A 177 -33.56 21.99 17.95
C GLN A 177 -34.20 20.63 18.26
N ARG A 178 -33.54 19.81 19.09
CA ARG A 178 -34.01 18.48 19.48
C ARG A 178 -34.45 18.41 20.95
N CYS A 179 -34.56 19.58 21.60
CA CYS A 179 -34.89 19.66 23.00
C CYS A 179 -36.35 19.19 23.22
N PRO A 180 -36.59 18.21 24.12
CA PRO A 180 -37.94 17.85 24.51
C PRO A 180 -38.72 19.05 25.03
N LYS A 181 -40.02 19.12 24.75
CA LYS A 181 -40.86 20.27 25.12
C LYS A 181 -40.86 20.53 26.62
N GLU A 182 -40.73 19.46 27.40
CA GLU A 182 -40.69 19.46 28.86
C GLU A 182 -39.41 20.09 29.41
N LEU A 183 -38.33 20.11 28.62
CA LEU A 183 -37.03 20.68 28.99
C LEU A 183 -36.77 22.04 28.33
N SER A 184 -37.54 22.39 27.29
CA SER A 184 -37.38 23.65 26.57
C SER A 184 -37.72 24.86 27.45
N SER A 185 -36.95 25.94 27.32
CA SER A 185 -37.39 27.25 27.81
C SER A 185 -38.59 27.76 26.99
N ALA A 186 -39.35 28.71 27.56
CA ALA A 186 -40.53 29.30 26.92
C ALA A 186 -40.22 29.94 25.54
N ASP A 187 -38.98 30.40 25.36
CA ASP A 187 -38.53 31.05 24.14
C ASP A 187 -37.87 30.07 23.14
N GLY A 188 -37.74 28.78 23.51
CA GLY A 188 -37.14 27.72 22.69
C GLY A 188 -35.63 27.84 22.47
N LYS A 189 -34.97 28.81 23.11
CA LYS A 189 -33.54 29.12 22.90
C LYS A 189 -32.58 28.31 23.76
N VAL A 190 -33.09 27.57 24.74
CA VAL A 190 -32.26 26.86 25.72
C VAL A 190 -32.93 25.56 26.14
N CYS A 191 -32.12 24.50 26.31
CA CYS A 191 -32.57 23.21 26.81
C CYS A 191 -32.14 23.01 28.26
N LYS A 192 -33.10 22.92 29.18
CA LYS A 192 -32.85 22.65 30.61
C LYS A 192 -32.38 21.20 30.81
N SER A 193 -31.60 20.96 31.86
CA SER A 193 -31.40 19.61 32.36
C SER A 193 -32.69 19.06 32.98
N ALA A 194 -32.81 17.73 33.07
CA ALA A 194 -33.94 17.11 33.73
C ALA A 194 -34.04 17.52 35.22
N CYS A 195 -32.90 17.69 35.90
CA CYS A 195 -32.87 18.19 37.26
C CYS A 195 -33.52 19.59 37.37
N LEU A 196 -33.18 20.50 36.45
CA LEU A 196 -33.72 21.87 36.46
C LEU A 196 -35.19 21.96 36.05
N ALA A 197 -35.65 21.05 35.19
CA ALA A 197 -37.03 21.01 34.74
C ALA A 197 -37.96 20.42 35.80
N PHE A 198 -37.54 19.35 36.48
CA PHE A 198 -38.40 18.57 37.36
C PHE A 198 -38.09 18.71 38.86
N GLY A 199 -36.85 19.01 39.23
CA GLY A 199 -36.43 19.23 40.62
C GLY A 199 -36.54 18.01 41.56
N SER A 200 -36.80 16.80 41.04
CA SER A 200 -36.92 15.60 41.89
C SER A 200 -35.54 15.03 42.27
N PRO A 201 -35.41 14.37 43.44
CA PRO A 201 -34.15 13.72 43.84
C PRO A 201 -33.64 12.69 42.82
N GLU A 202 -34.54 12.05 42.06
CA GLU A 202 -34.18 11.08 41.02
C GLU A 202 -33.51 11.74 39.81
N TYR A 203 -34.03 12.89 39.38
CA TYR A 203 -33.47 13.64 38.25
C TYR A 203 -32.21 14.42 38.62
N CYS A 204 -32.07 14.79 39.89
CA CYS A 204 -30.93 15.54 40.41
C CYS A 204 -29.85 14.66 41.06
N CYS A 205 -30.05 13.34 41.14
CA CYS A 205 -29.17 12.41 41.83
C CYS A 205 -28.84 12.83 43.28
N THR A 206 -29.84 13.30 44.03
CA THR A 206 -29.66 13.73 45.42
C THR A 206 -30.27 12.73 46.40
N ASN A 207 -29.89 12.84 47.68
CA ASN A 207 -30.42 12.01 48.78
C ASN A 207 -30.26 10.50 48.52
N SER A 208 -31.37 9.74 48.50
CA SER A 208 -31.41 8.30 48.24
C SER A 208 -30.89 7.92 46.85
N PHE A 209 -30.78 8.88 45.93
CA PHE A 209 -30.28 8.71 44.56
C PHE A 209 -28.83 9.22 44.39
N SER A 210 -28.04 9.29 45.47
CA SER A 210 -26.65 9.79 45.44
C SER A 210 -25.59 8.75 45.11
N SER A 211 -25.98 7.51 44.76
CA SER A 211 -25.03 6.46 44.38
C SER A 211 -25.20 6.03 42.92
N PRO A 212 -24.15 5.47 42.29
CA PRO A 212 -24.24 4.97 40.91
C PRO A 212 -25.30 3.87 40.72
N SER A 213 -25.64 3.13 41.78
CA SER A 213 -26.65 2.06 41.73
C SER A 213 -28.07 2.59 41.88
N SER A 214 -28.26 3.74 42.54
CA SER A 214 -29.57 4.37 42.72
C SER A 214 -29.87 5.43 41.67
N CYS A 215 -28.92 6.27 41.24
CA CYS A 215 -29.14 7.20 40.14
C CYS A 215 -28.87 6.58 38.78
N LYS A 216 -29.92 6.07 38.13
CA LYS A 216 -29.83 5.57 36.76
C LYS A 216 -29.95 6.72 35.75
N PRO A 217 -29.23 6.67 34.62
CA PRO A 217 -29.41 7.63 33.54
C PRO A 217 -30.89 7.70 33.11
N THR A 218 -31.44 8.90 33.13
CA THR A 218 -32.82 9.16 32.71
C THR A 218 -32.93 9.10 31.18
N ALA A 219 -34.14 8.94 30.64
CA ALA A 219 -34.35 9.00 29.18
C ALA A 219 -33.86 10.32 28.57
N TYR A 220 -33.96 11.42 29.33
CA TYR A 220 -33.45 12.74 28.94
C TYR A 220 -31.92 12.79 28.90
N ALA A 221 -31.24 12.26 29.92
CA ALA A 221 -29.78 12.16 29.93
C ALA A 221 -29.26 11.27 28.79
N GLN A 222 -29.98 10.18 28.47
CA GLN A 222 -29.66 9.32 27.34
C GLN A 222 -29.81 10.03 25.98
N LEU A 223 -30.78 10.93 25.84
CA LEU A 223 -30.95 11.75 24.63
C LEU A 223 -29.73 12.67 24.43
N PHE A 224 -29.29 13.38 25.47
CA PHE A 224 -28.10 14.22 25.42
C PHE A 224 -26.84 13.39 25.15
N ARG A 225 -26.68 12.24 25.83
CA ARG A 225 -25.58 11.30 25.59
C ARG A 225 -25.55 10.80 24.15
N SER A 226 -26.71 10.51 23.55
CA SER A 226 -26.80 9.99 22.19
C SER A 226 -26.42 11.04 21.14
N ALA A 227 -26.72 12.31 21.39
CA ALA A 227 -26.41 13.41 20.49
C ALA A 227 -24.98 13.94 20.69
N CYS A 228 -24.48 13.92 21.92
CA CYS A 228 -23.16 14.42 22.30
C CYS A 228 -22.40 13.38 23.14
N PRO A 229 -21.92 12.28 22.51
CA PRO A 229 -21.30 11.15 23.19
C PRO A 229 -19.94 11.46 23.81
N ARG A 230 -19.35 12.61 23.49
CA ARG A 230 -18.06 13.09 24.01
C ARG A 230 -18.23 14.16 25.09
N SER A 231 -19.45 14.49 25.49
CA SER A 231 -19.73 15.46 26.54
C SER A 231 -20.20 14.78 27.82
N TYR A 232 -19.83 15.37 28.94
CA TYR A 232 -20.28 14.96 30.25
C TYR A 232 -21.78 15.28 30.41
N SER A 233 -22.60 14.22 30.43
CA SER A 233 -24.06 14.33 30.35
C SER A 233 -24.79 13.93 31.63
N ASN A 234 -24.12 13.21 32.55
CA ASN A 234 -24.71 12.70 33.79
C ASN A 234 -23.63 12.48 34.85
N THR A 235 -24.00 12.54 36.14
CA THR A 235 -23.13 12.53 37.33
C THR A 235 -22.17 11.34 37.44
N TYR A 236 -22.46 10.23 36.76
CA TYR A 236 -21.65 9.00 36.78
C TYR A 236 -21.01 8.66 35.43
N ASP A 237 -20.99 9.60 34.47
CA ASP A 237 -20.43 9.44 33.12
C ASP A 237 -18.91 9.76 33.04
N LEU A 238 -18.31 10.20 34.17
CA LEU A 238 -16.95 10.74 34.29
C LEU A 238 -15.84 9.88 33.64
N GLN A 239 -15.94 8.55 33.75
CA GLN A 239 -14.88 7.66 33.24
C GLN A 239 -14.75 7.65 31.71
N THR A 240 -15.75 8.14 30.97
CA THR A 240 -15.75 8.10 29.50
C THR A 240 -15.71 9.48 28.82
N THR A 241 -15.88 10.57 29.59
CA THR A 241 -16.04 11.93 29.04
C THR A 241 -15.01 12.93 29.54
N THR A 242 -14.22 12.58 30.55
CA THR A 242 -13.10 13.41 31.01
C THR A 242 -11.83 13.02 30.26
N PHE A 243 -11.25 14.02 29.60
CA PHE A 243 -10.04 13.88 28.79
C PHE A 243 -8.83 14.38 29.57
N ARG A 244 -7.66 13.84 29.23
CA ARG A 244 -6.42 14.12 29.96
C ARG A 244 -5.33 14.54 28.99
N CYS A 245 -4.51 15.52 29.32
CA CYS A 245 -3.40 15.92 28.45
C CYS A 245 -2.26 16.50 29.27
N LYS A 246 -1.03 16.43 28.76
CA LYS A 246 0.15 16.97 29.44
C LYS A 246 0.84 18.02 28.58
N GLY A 247 1.02 19.20 29.14
CA GLY A 247 1.79 20.30 28.52
C GLY A 247 1.13 20.84 27.26
N ALA A 248 -0.19 21.02 27.29
CA ALA A 248 -0.96 21.49 26.14
C ALA A 248 -1.44 22.92 26.33
N ASP A 249 -1.65 23.61 25.21
CA ASP A 249 -2.53 24.78 25.13
C ASP A 249 -3.94 24.34 24.70
N TYR A 250 -4.99 25.06 25.10
CA TYR A 250 -6.37 24.67 24.79
C TYR A 250 -7.09 25.73 23.96
N THR A 251 -7.86 25.28 22.98
CA THR A 251 -8.75 26.12 22.17
C THR A 251 -10.20 25.71 22.42
N ILE A 252 -11.03 26.66 22.86
CA ILE A 252 -12.48 26.51 23.07
C ILE A 252 -13.20 27.21 21.92
N ARG A 253 -13.93 26.46 21.09
CA ARG A 253 -14.69 26.96 19.95
C ARG A 253 -16.19 26.88 20.23
N PHE A 254 -16.86 28.01 20.13
CA PHE A 254 -18.33 28.09 20.20
C PHE A 254 -18.94 27.97 18.81
N CYS A 255 -20.00 27.16 18.69
CA CYS A 255 -20.70 26.85 17.44
C CYS A 255 -19.81 26.22 16.35
N ALA A 256 -18.85 25.39 16.75
CA ALA A 256 -18.03 24.65 15.81
C ALA A 256 -18.88 23.77 14.88
N ALA A 257 -18.41 23.54 13.65
CA ALA A 257 -19.16 22.76 12.67
C ALA A 257 -19.42 21.32 13.17
N ALA A 258 -20.60 20.76 12.86
CA ALA A 258 -21.00 19.42 13.31
C ALA A 258 -20.03 18.31 12.85
N ASP A 259 -19.27 18.56 11.78
CA ASP A 259 -18.29 17.64 11.21
C ASP A 259 -16.88 17.77 11.83
N SER A 260 -16.67 18.64 12.82
CA SER A 260 -15.33 19.01 13.34
C SER A 260 -14.57 17.86 14.02
N PHE A 261 -15.26 16.82 14.47
CA PHE A 261 -14.62 15.61 15.03
C PHE A 261 -14.27 14.57 13.97
N SER A 262 -15.03 14.53 12.87
CA SER A 262 -15.01 13.44 11.90
C SER A 262 -14.43 13.82 10.54
N THR A 263 -14.17 15.11 10.29
CA THR A 263 -13.77 15.60 8.96
C THR A 263 -12.48 16.42 8.95
N ILE A 264 -11.61 16.11 7.98
CA ILE A 264 -10.43 16.90 7.60
C ILE A 264 -10.79 17.73 6.35
N LYS A 265 -10.62 19.05 6.45
CA LYS A 265 -10.81 20.01 5.33
C LYS A 265 -9.45 20.38 4.71
N LEU A 266 -9.43 21.08 3.59
CA LEU A 266 -8.20 21.39 2.83
C LEU A 266 -7.07 22.06 3.67
N SER A 267 -7.44 22.91 4.62
CA SER A 267 -6.50 23.57 5.56
C SER A 267 -6.27 22.78 6.85
N GLY A 268 -7.04 21.71 7.07
CA GLY A 268 -6.95 20.88 8.26
C GLY A 268 -5.85 19.84 8.14
N GLN A 269 -5.27 19.50 9.29
CA GLN A 269 -4.31 18.41 9.40
C GLN A 269 -4.62 17.60 10.66
N LEU A 270 -4.35 16.30 10.61
CA LEU A 270 -4.38 15.41 11.76
C LEU A 270 -2.93 15.05 12.09
N LYS A 271 -2.42 15.53 13.23
CA LYS A 271 -1.05 15.23 13.66
C LYS A 271 -0.92 13.79 14.17
N SER A 272 0.31 13.33 14.33
CA SER A 272 0.63 12.01 14.87
C SER A 272 -0.02 11.70 16.23
N THR A 273 -0.20 12.71 17.07
CA THR A 273 -0.85 12.61 18.40
C THR A 273 -2.36 12.75 18.35
N ASP A 274 -2.90 13.24 17.23
CA ASP A 274 -4.32 13.58 17.12
C ASP A 274 -5.13 12.34 16.69
N GLN A 275 -6.43 12.40 16.98
CA GLN A 275 -7.39 11.38 16.56
C GLN A 275 -8.60 12.02 15.89
N LEU A 276 -9.05 11.42 14.80
CA LEU A 276 -10.30 11.75 14.13
C LEU A 276 -11.35 10.72 14.56
N VAL A 277 -12.51 11.17 15.01
CA VAL A 277 -13.54 10.30 15.60
C VAL A 277 -14.85 10.48 14.83
N SER A 278 -15.51 9.38 14.49
CA SER A 278 -16.79 9.42 13.78
C SER A 278 -17.85 10.17 14.59
N THR A 279 -18.87 10.72 13.93
CA THR A 279 -19.83 11.65 14.56
C THR A 279 -20.48 11.10 15.84
N ARG A 280 -20.82 9.80 15.89
CA ARG A 280 -21.37 9.15 17.09
C ARG A 280 -20.33 8.53 18.02
N GLY A 281 -19.04 8.63 17.69
CA GLY A 281 -17.97 8.04 18.48
C GLY A 281 -17.86 6.51 18.35
N ASN A 282 -18.27 5.95 17.22
CA ASN A 282 -18.16 4.50 16.98
C ASN A 282 -16.75 4.10 16.54
N PHE A 283 -16.11 4.92 15.69
CA PHE A 283 -14.81 4.64 15.10
C PHE A 283 -13.84 5.79 15.31
N THR A 284 -12.57 5.44 15.46
CA THR A 284 -11.45 6.36 15.57
C THR A 284 -10.43 6.05 14.48
N LEU A 285 -9.92 7.10 13.83
CA LEU A 285 -8.78 7.09 12.92
C LEU A 285 -7.61 7.84 13.58
N GLY A 286 -6.41 7.28 13.52
CA GLY A 286 -5.21 7.94 14.02
C GLY A 286 -3.94 7.15 13.74
N PHE A 287 -2.80 7.72 14.14
CA PHE A 287 -1.51 7.06 14.03
C PHE A 287 -1.26 6.10 15.20
N PHE A 288 -0.55 5.00 14.95
CA PHE A 288 -0.18 4.00 15.96
C PHE A 288 1.15 3.30 15.64
N GLY A 289 1.80 2.74 16.67
CA GLY A 289 3.07 2.03 16.59
C GLY A 289 4.25 2.84 17.16
N GLU A 290 5.25 2.15 17.72
CA GLU A 290 6.40 2.76 18.42
C GLU A 290 7.56 3.02 17.45
N ASP A 291 8.25 1.98 16.98
CA ASP A 291 9.38 2.09 16.03
C ASP A 291 8.92 2.50 14.61
N TYR A 292 7.71 2.05 14.27
CA TYR A 292 7.10 2.20 12.96
C TYR A 292 5.69 2.75 13.14
N SER A 293 5.43 3.91 12.54
CA SER A 293 4.12 4.56 12.60
C SER A 293 3.25 4.16 11.41
N TYR A 294 2.01 3.78 11.72
CA TYR A 294 0.95 3.40 10.79
C TYR A 294 -0.27 4.29 10.99
N LEU A 295 -1.00 4.59 9.92
CA LEU A 295 -2.33 5.19 10.00
C LEU A 295 -3.39 4.09 9.96
N GLY A 296 -4.29 4.07 10.93
CA GLY A 296 -5.35 3.05 10.97
C GLY A 296 -6.65 3.50 11.61
N ILE A 297 -7.68 2.67 11.44
CA ILE A 297 -9.03 2.85 11.99
C ILE A 297 -9.29 1.72 12.99
N TRP A 298 -9.99 2.01 14.10
CA TRP A 298 -10.45 1.04 15.10
C TRP A 298 -11.77 1.47 15.73
N TYR A 299 -12.44 0.57 16.44
CA TYR A 299 -13.60 0.91 17.25
C TYR A 299 -13.19 1.75 18.47
N THR A 300 -13.83 2.89 18.70
CA THR A 300 -13.42 3.84 19.74
C THR A 300 -13.44 3.22 21.14
N ASN A 301 -14.43 2.37 21.44
CA ASN A 301 -14.62 1.75 22.76
C ASN A 301 -14.01 0.34 22.87
N ASP A 302 -13.23 -0.11 21.88
CA ASP A 302 -12.52 -1.39 21.98
C ASP A 302 -11.28 -1.24 22.89
N VAL A 303 -11.30 -1.94 24.02
CA VAL A 303 -10.20 -1.98 25.00
C VAL A 303 -8.89 -2.47 24.37
N GLN A 304 -8.97 -3.39 23.39
CA GLN A 304 -7.81 -3.89 22.67
C GLN A 304 -7.35 -2.97 21.54
N SER A 305 -8.16 -1.96 21.19
CA SER A 305 -7.91 -1.04 20.07
C SER A 305 -7.60 -1.77 18.75
N THR A 306 -8.33 -2.84 18.49
CA THR A 306 -8.16 -3.73 17.33
C THR A 306 -8.31 -2.92 16.05
N LYS A 307 -7.26 -2.93 15.21
CA LYS A 307 -7.26 -2.17 13.95
C LYS A 307 -8.12 -2.88 12.92
N VAL A 308 -9.10 -2.17 12.40
CA VAL A 308 -10.05 -2.65 11.36
C VAL A 308 -9.63 -2.23 9.96
N TRP A 309 -8.73 -1.25 9.84
CA TRP A 309 -8.17 -0.80 8.57
C TRP A 309 -6.80 -0.14 8.79
N VAL A 310 -5.89 -0.26 7.83
CA VAL A 310 -4.54 0.34 7.87
C VAL A 310 -4.17 0.88 6.48
N ALA A 311 -3.73 2.14 6.40
CA ALA A 311 -3.45 2.83 5.14
C ALA A 311 -2.12 2.43 4.50
N ASN A 312 -1.07 2.28 5.32
CA ASN A 312 0.32 2.09 4.89
C ASN A 312 0.95 0.77 5.40
N PRO A 313 0.27 -0.39 5.33
CA PRO A 313 0.73 -1.62 5.97
C PRO A 313 2.09 -2.12 5.46
N ASN A 314 2.43 -1.85 4.20
CA ASN A 314 3.67 -2.30 3.56
C ASN A 314 4.77 -1.23 3.51
N ALA A 315 4.46 -0.01 3.92
CA ALA A 315 5.37 1.14 3.93
C ALA A 315 5.18 1.94 5.23
N PRO A 316 5.52 1.36 6.40
CA PRO A 316 5.48 2.08 7.66
C PRO A 316 6.38 3.31 7.64
N ILE A 317 6.02 4.30 8.45
CA ILE A 317 6.81 5.51 8.62
C ILE A 317 7.81 5.28 9.76
N ILE A 318 9.08 5.63 9.54
CA ILE A 318 10.12 5.47 10.57
C ILE A 318 9.92 6.56 11.64
N SER A 319 9.68 6.14 12.88
CA SER A 319 9.15 7.00 13.95
C SER A 319 10.23 7.83 14.66
N THR A 320 11.09 8.53 13.94
CA THR A 320 12.22 9.27 14.55
C THR A 320 11.90 10.73 14.93
N SER A 321 10.77 11.29 14.51
CA SER A 321 10.46 12.72 14.74
C SER A 321 9.08 13.02 15.33
N GLY A 322 8.12 12.08 15.29
CA GLY A 322 6.72 12.33 15.69
C GLY A 322 6.04 13.48 14.94
N ALA A 323 6.66 14.06 13.91
CA ALA A 323 6.21 15.30 13.26
C ALA A 323 5.35 15.05 12.00
N HIS A 324 4.89 13.82 11.82
CA HIS A 324 4.09 13.44 10.66
C HIS A 324 2.63 13.87 10.82
N THR A 325 2.02 14.31 9.71
CA THR A 325 0.64 14.76 9.67
C THR A 325 -0.10 14.15 8.49
N LEU A 326 -1.37 13.80 8.69
CA LEU A 326 -2.31 13.46 7.62
C LEU A 326 -3.04 14.73 7.18
N SER A 327 -3.02 15.05 5.89
CA SER A 327 -3.64 16.26 5.34
C SER A 327 -4.12 16.06 3.90
N ILE A 328 -4.87 17.03 3.37
CA ILE A 328 -5.27 17.06 1.96
C ILE A 328 -4.34 18.02 1.22
N SER A 329 -3.65 17.53 0.19
CA SER A 329 -2.75 18.31 -0.66
C SER A 329 -3.51 19.45 -1.35
N ALA A 330 -3.15 20.69 -1.02
CA ALA A 330 -3.70 21.88 -1.70
C ALA A 330 -3.40 21.91 -3.21
N LYS A 331 -2.38 21.18 -3.68
CA LYS A 331 -1.99 21.16 -5.11
C LYS A 331 -2.74 20.12 -5.93
N THR A 332 -3.09 18.98 -5.32
CA THR A 332 -3.62 17.83 -6.07
C THR A 332 -4.99 17.35 -5.57
N GLY A 333 -5.40 17.74 -4.37
CA GLY A 333 -6.58 17.22 -3.68
C GLY A 333 -6.38 15.81 -3.08
N ASP A 334 -5.16 15.29 -3.10
CA ASP A 334 -4.86 13.95 -2.56
C ASP A 334 -4.74 13.95 -1.04
N LEU A 335 -5.20 12.88 -0.42
CA LEU A 335 -4.94 12.60 0.99
C LEU A 335 -3.50 12.09 1.15
N ILE A 336 -2.69 12.83 1.88
CA ILE A 336 -1.24 12.60 2.02
C ILE A 336 -0.82 12.55 3.48
N ILE A 337 0.25 11.79 3.74
CA ILE A 337 1.00 11.85 4.99
C ILE A 337 2.31 12.58 4.72
N SER A 338 2.58 13.64 5.47
CA SER A 338 3.71 14.54 5.29
C SER A 338 4.51 14.74 6.58
N GLU A 339 5.79 15.04 6.43
CA GLU A 339 6.67 15.56 7.49
C GLU A 339 7.12 16.97 7.08
N GLY A 340 6.52 18.00 7.70
CA GLY A 340 6.69 19.37 7.24
C GLY A 340 6.30 19.54 5.77
N TRP A 341 7.25 19.93 4.92
CA TRP A 341 7.04 20.13 3.48
C TRP A 341 7.19 18.87 2.63
N ARG A 342 7.71 17.78 3.21
CA ARG A 342 8.01 16.53 2.50
C ARG A 342 6.82 15.59 2.58
N THR A 343 6.27 15.18 1.45
CA THR A 343 5.30 14.09 1.38
C THR A 343 6.02 12.76 1.56
N LEU A 344 5.62 11.98 2.58
CA LEU A 344 6.17 10.65 2.85
C LEU A 344 5.37 9.57 2.12
N PHE A 345 4.04 9.71 2.12
CA PHE A 345 3.14 8.70 1.56
C PHE A 345 1.87 9.37 1.03
N SER A 346 1.44 9.00 -0.18
CA SER A 346 0.12 9.40 -0.72
C SER A 346 -0.85 8.26 -0.55
N ILE A 347 -1.94 8.48 0.18
CA ILE A 347 -3.00 7.48 0.39
C ILE A 347 -3.86 7.38 -0.86
N THR A 348 -4.07 8.50 -1.55
CA THR A 348 -4.89 8.59 -2.76
C THR A 348 -4.11 9.08 -3.98
N ASP A 349 -4.73 8.94 -5.16
CA ASP A 349 -4.18 9.34 -6.46
C ASP A 349 -5.31 9.91 -7.34
N VAL A 350 -6.01 10.93 -6.85
CA VAL A 350 -7.22 11.52 -7.45
C VAL A 350 -6.90 12.65 -8.41
N LYS A 351 -5.86 13.45 -8.12
CA LYS A 351 -5.34 14.53 -8.99
C LYS A 351 -6.40 15.49 -9.55
N ILE A 352 -7.23 16.07 -8.69
CA ILE A 352 -8.30 17.00 -9.11
C ILE A 352 -7.74 18.37 -9.52
N GLY A 353 -6.51 18.68 -9.11
CA GLY A 353 -5.86 19.97 -9.34
C GLY A 353 -5.83 20.83 -8.08
N PRO A 354 -5.32 22.07 -8.19
CA PRO A 354 -5.09 22.93 -7.04
C PRO A 354 -6.40 23.47 -6.45
N ASN A 355 -6.43 23.63 -5.13
CA ASN A 355 -7.55 24.19 -4.36
C ASN A 355 -8.89 23.48 -4.58
N ALA A 356 -8.86 22.18 -4.82
CA ALA A 356 -10.07 21.37 -4.94
C ALA A 356 -10.88 21.42 -3.63
N ASN A 357 -12.19 21.69 -3.73
CA ASN A 357 -13.10 21.72 -2.59
C ASN A 357 -13.42 20.29 -2.14
N VAL A 358 -12.50 19.70 -1.37
CA VAL A 358 -12.50 18.28 -0.99
C VAL A 358 -12.40 18.18 0.52
N THR A 359 -13.10 17.20 1.10
CA THR A 359 -12.97 16.84 2.51
C THR A 359 -12.79 15.35 2.69
N ALA A 360 -12.12 14.94 3.76
CA ALA A 360 -11.98 13.54 4.16
C ALA A 360 -12.76 13.30 5.46
N THR A 361 -13.77 12.43 5.43
CA THR A 361 -14.71 12.23 6.54
C THR A 361 -14.74 10.77 7.00
N LEU A 362 -14.64 10.54 8.30
CA LEU A 362 -14.80 9.23 8.95
C LEU A 362 -16.26 9.01 9.37
N GLU A 363 -16.87 7.97 8.83
CA GLU A 363 -18.27 7.62 9.09
C GLU A 363 -18.43 6.63 10.25
N ASP A 364 -19.63 6.57 10.82
CA ASP A 364 -19.98 5.69 11.96
C ASP A 364 -20.04 4.18 11.61
N ASN A 365 -19.86 3.83 10.34
CA ASN A 365 -19.67 2.46 9.86
C ASN A 365 -18.17 2.09 9.71
N GLY A 366 -17.25 3.03 9.96
CA GLY A 366 -15.80 2.84 9.84
C GLY A 366 -15.24 3.15 8.44
N ASN A 367 -16.08 3.60 7.51
CA ASN A 367 -15.65 4.02 6.18
C ASN A 367 -15.05 5.44 6.24
N PHE A 368 -13.85 5.60 5.68
CA PHE A 368 -13.18 6.89 5.59
C PHE A 368 -13.19 7.35 4.14
N ARG A 369 -13.91 8.44 3.83
CA ARG A 369 -14.23 8.85 2.46
C ARG A 369 -13.64 10.21 2.14
N LEU A 370 -13.02 10.31 0.97
CA LEU A 370 -12.63 11.57 0.35
C LEU A 370 -13.74 12.01 -0.61
N ILE A 371 -14.36 13.16 -0.35
CA ILE A 371 -15.57 13.62 -1.04
C ILE A 371 -15.31 14.98 -1.66
N ASN A 372 -15.70 15.13 -2.94
CA ASN A 372 -15.77 16.43 -3.58
C ASN A 372 -17.04 17.15 -3.08
N GLN A 373 -16.87 18.31 -2.46
CA GLN A 373 -17.97 19.04 -1.85
C GLN A 373 -18.86 19.77 -2.88
N VAL A 374 -18.40 19.93 -4.12
CA VAL A 374 -19.17 20.59 -5.18
C VAL A 374 -20.28 19.69 -5.72
N ASP A 375 -19.95 18.46 -6.09
CA ASP A 375 -20.87 17.50 -6.73
C ASP A 375 -21.24 16.32 -5.81
N LYS A 376 -20.70 16.28 -4.59
CA LYS A 376 -20.90 15.23 -3.58
C LYS A 376 -20.45 13.84 -4.02
N ARG A 377 -19.61 13.73 -5.06
CA ARG A 377 -19.06 12.45 -5.51
C ARG A 377 -18.00 11.92 -4.54
N VAL A 378 -17.97 10.60 -4.37
CA VAL A 378 -16.88 9.92 -3.66
C VAL A 378 -15.70 9.78 -4.59
N LEU A 379 -14.58 10.35 -4.21
CA LEU A 379 -13.33 10.29 -4.95
C LEU A 379 -12.52 9.06 -4.55
N TRP A 380 -12.56 8.73 -3.26
CA TRP A 380 -11.86 7.60 -2.66
C TRP A 380 -12.54 7.19 -1.35
N GLN A 381 -12.45 5.92 -0.96
CA GLN A 381 -12.96 5.45 0.33
C GLN A 381 -12.18 4.24 0.85
N SER A 382 -12.02 4.11 2.16
CA SER A 382 -11.26 3.02 2.79
C SER A 382 -11.87 1.63 2.53
N PHE A 383 -13.19 1.55 2.38
CA PHE A 383 -13.89 0.28 2.11
C PHE A 383 -13.52 -0.34 0.76
N ASP A 384 -12.99 0.45 -0.18
CA ASP A 384 -12.47 -0.05 -1.45
C ASP A 384 -11.05 -0.62 -1.35
N HIS A 385 -10.41 -0.47 -0.19
CA HIS A 385 -9.04 -0.89 0.10
C HIS A 385 -8.97 -1.72 1.39
N PRO A 386 -9.67 -2.87 1.45
CA PRO A 386 -9.69 -3.70 2.65
C PRO A 386 -8.30 -4.26 3.00
N THR A 387 -8.03 -4.41 4.30
CA THR A 387 -6.82 -5.06 4.84
C THR A 387 -7.12 -6.50 5.26
N ASN A 388 -6.95 -6.84 6.54
CA ASN A 388 -7.21 -8.15 7.11
C ASN A 388 -8.62 -8.29 7.70
N VAL A 389 -9.40 -7.21 7.75
CA VAL A 389 -10.72 -7.17 8.38
C VAL A 389 -11.81 -6.86 7.36
N LEU A 390 -12.93 -7.58 7.45
CA LEU A 390 -14.20 -7.22 6.80
C LEU A 390 -15.14 -6.65 7.85
N LEU A 391 -15.60 -5.41 7.64
CA LEU A 391 -16.63 -4.74 8.44
C LEU A 391 -18.01 -4.84 7.75
N PRO A 392 -19.10 -4.57 8.48
CA PRO A 392 -20.43 -4.48 7.89
C PRO A 392 -20.45 -3.47 6.74
N GLY A 393 -21.09 -3.81 5.63
CA GLY A 393 -21.16 -2.99 4.42
C GLY A 393 -19.91 -3.01 3.53
N MET A 394 -18.79 -3.58 3.97
CA MET A 394 -17.64 -3.82 3.08
C MET A 394 -17.97 -4.94 2.07
N LYS A 395 -17.37 -4.87 0.88
CA LYS A 395 -17.58 -5.84 -0.20
C LYS A 395 -16.37 -6.78 -0.32
N LEU A 396 -16.62 -8.06 -0.62
CA LEU A 396 -15.61 -9.01 -1.14
C LEU A 396 -16.06 -9.50 -2.51
N GLY A 397 -15.24 -9.35 -3.54
CA GLY A 397 -15.58 -9.74 -4.91
C GLY A 397 -15.18 -8.69 -5.93
N TYR A 398 -15.96 -8.52 -6.99
CA TYR A 398 -15.56 -7.72 -8.15
C TYR A 398 -16.59 -6.65 -8.50
N ASP A 399 -16.08 -5.47 -8.83
CA ASP A 399 -16.76 -4.48 -9.65
C ASP A 399 -16.37 -4.71 -11.11
N MET A 400 -17.33 -5.15 -11.92
CA MET A 400 -17.14 -5.43 -13.34
C MET A 400 -17.01 -4.14 -14.17
N THR A 401 -17.45 -3.00 -13.65
CA THR A 401 -17.41 -1.71 -14.36
C THR A 401 -16.07 -1.02 -14.21
N THR A 402 -15.51 -1.01 -13.00
CA THR A 402 -14.20 -0.40 -12.71
C THR A 402 -13.04 -1.40 -12.80
N GLY A 403 -13.32 -2.70 -12.82
CA GLY A 403 -12.32 -3.77 -12.74
C GLY A 403 -11.73 -3.95 -11.34
N ARG A 404 -12.30 -3.30 -10.32
CA ARG A 404 -11.82 -3.41 -8.93
C ARG A 404 -12.13 -4.77 -8.34
N ASN A 405 -11.17 -5.33 -7.62
CA ASN A 405 -11.30 -6.58 -6.88
C ASN A 405 -11.11 -6.32 -5.38
N TRP A 406 -12.14 -6.57 -4.60
CA TRP A 406 -12.12 -6.47 -3.15
C TRP A 406 -11.77 -7.83 -2.53
N THR A 407 -10.59 -7.90 -1.91
CA THR A 407 -10.07 -9.10 -1.25
C THR A 407 -9.42 -8.74 0.07
N LEU A 408 -9.60 -9.54 1.13
CA LEU A 408 -8.80 -9.35 2.33
C LEU A 408 -7.41 -9.95 2.15
N THR A 409 -6.42 -9.37 2.82
CA THR A 409 -5.07 -9.92 2.99
C THR A 409 -4.75 -9.98 4.47
N SER A 410 -4.33 -11.15 4.97
CA SER A 410 -3.92 -11.28 6.36
C SER A 410 -2.73 -10.39 6.66
N TRP A 411 -2.54 -10.00 7.91
CA TRP A 411 -1.27 -9.47 8.36
C TRP A 411 -0.18 -10.56 8.37
N LEU A 412 1.09 -10.14 8.40
CA LEU A 412 2.25 -11.01 8.47
C LEU A 412 2.32 -11.72 9.82
N SER A 413 2.06 -10.98 10.89
CA SER A 413 1.87 -11.47 12.25
C SER A 413 0.72 -10.70 12.91
N ASN A 414 0.38 -11.02 14.17
CA ASN A 414 -0.65 -10.27 14.89
C ASN A 414 -0.22 -8.83 15.22
N GLU A 415 1.08 -8.53 15.13
CA GLU A 415 1.66 -7.23 15.50
C GLU A 415 2.16 -6.44 14.30
N ILE A 416 2.43 -7.10 13.16
CA ILE A 416 2.99 -6.46 11.96
C ILE A 416 1.93 -6.42 10.84
N PRO A 417 1.37 -5.24 10.51
CA PRO A 417 0.31 -5.08 9.51
C PRO A 417 0.70 -5.41 8.06
N LYS A 418 2.00 -5.55 7.78
CA LYS A 418 2.54 -5.93 6.46
C LYS A 418 1.79 -7.13 5.88
N SER A 419 1.60 -7.14 4.57
CA SER A 419 0.87 -8.20 3.89
C SER A 419 1.46 -9.59 4.21
N GLY A 420 0.60 -10.44 4.76
CA GLY A 420 0.91 -11.81 5.16
C GLY A 420 0.59 -12.85 4.08
N PRO A 421 0.64 -14.14 4.46
CA PRO A 421 0.59 -15.23 3.49
C PRO A 421 -0.81 -15.51 2.93
N PHE A 422 -1.89 -15.03 3.55
CA PHE A 422 -3.26 -15.39 3.20
C PHE A 422 -4.05 -14.27 2.54
N THR A 423 -4.88 -14.62 1.57
CA THR A 423 -5.89 -13.74 0.98
C THR A 423 -7.26 -14.39 1.03
N LEU A 424 -8.31 -13.65 1.37
CA LEU A 424 -9.70 -14.09 1.32
C LEU A 424 -10.41 -13.41 0.15
N SER A 425 -11.08 -14.21 -0.67
CA SER A 425 -11.75 -13.77 -1.89
C SER A 425 -13.12 -14.41 -2.03
N TRP A 426 -14.02 -13.71 -2.73
CA TRP A 426 -15.32 -14.22 -3.15
C TRP A 426 -15.19 -14.82 -4.56
N GLU A 427 -15.64 -16.06 -4.75
CA GLU A 427 -15.53 -16.82 -6.00
C GLU A 427 -16.89 -16.96 -6.72
N PRO A 428 -17.25 -16.01 -7.61
CA PRO A 428 -18.49 -16.08 -8.37
C PRO A 428 -18.31 -16.94 -9.64
N THR A 429 -18.19 -18.26 -9.48
CA THR A 429 -18.07 -19.17 -10.65
C THR A 429 -19.39 -19.33 -11.41
N GLN A 430 -20.52 -19.41 -10.69
CA GLN A 430 -21.92 -19.39 -11.16
C GLN A 430 -22.82 -18.91 -10.00
N LYS A 431 -24.04 -18.43 -10.28
CA LYS A 431 -24.98 -17.95 -9.23
C LYS A 431 -25.25 -18.99 -8.13
N ALA A 432 -25.28 -20.28 -8.47
CA ALA A 432 -25.52 -21.38 -7.52
C ALA A 432 -24.26 -21.92 -6.81
N SER A 433 -23.06 -21.39 -7.11
CA SER A 433 -21.79 -21.92 -6.59
C SER A 433 -20.89 -20.85 -5.97
N GLN A 434 -21.51 -19.77 -5.47
CA GLN A 434 -20.78 -18.70 -4.82
C GLN A 434 -20.22 -19.17 -3.48
N ARG A 435 -18.96 -18.82 -3.20
CA ARG A 435 -18.24 -19.29 -2.01
C ARG A 435 -17.08 -18.37 -1.68
N LEU A 436 -16.65 -18.42 -0.43
CA LEU A 436 -15.40 -17.82 0.03
C LEU A 436 -14.24 -18.79 -0.24
N MET A 437 -13.10 -18.22 -0.57
CA MET A 437 -11.86 -18.93 -0.83
C MET A 437 -10.70 -18.20 -0.15
N ILE A 438 -10.06 -18.89 0.80
CA ILE A 438 -8.77 -18.50 1.34
C ILE A 438 -7.69 -19.10 0.46
N ARG A 439 -6.74 -18.26 0.03
CA ARG A 439 -5.54 -18.68 -0.69
C ARG A 439 -4.30 -18.39 0.14
N ARG A 440 -3.37 -19.33 0.20
CA ARG A 440 -2.04 -19.15 0.76
C ARG A 440 -1.05 -18.90 -0.35
N ARG A 441 -0.39 -17.73 -0.36
CA ARG A 441 0.58 -17.32 -1.40
C ARG A 441 0.05 -17.59 -2.83
N GLY A 442 -1.25 -17.31 -3.04
CA GLY A 442 -1.95 -17.49 -4.32
C GLY A 442 -2.55 -18.89 -4.58
N ARG A 443 -2.25 -19.91 -3.77
CA ARG A 443 -2.78 -21.27 -3.93
C ARG A 443 -4.03 -21.49 -3.07
N PRO A 444 -5.10 -22.15 -3.56
CA PRO A 444 -6.26 -22.52 -2.74
C PRO A 444 -5.84 -23.25 -1.47
N TYR A 445 -6.36 -22.82 -0.33
CA TYR A 445 -6.01 -23.36 0.99
C TYR A 445 -7.24 -23.83 1.75
N TRP A 446 -8.30 -23.03 1.74
CA TRP A 446 -9.57 -23.35 2.40
C TRP A 446 -10.75 -22.72 1.66
N THR A 447 -11.92 -23.35 1.71
CA THR A 447 -13.17 -22.84 1.16
C THR A 447 -14.32 -22.94 2.16
N SER A 448 -15.24 -21.96 2.13
CA SER A 448 -16.49 -22.03 2.90
C SER A 448 -17.48 -23.08 2.36
N GLY A 449 -17.18 -23.65 1.19
CA GLY A 449 -18.16 -24.35 0.37
C GLY A 449 -19.25 -23.39 -0.13
N THR A 450 -20.25 -23.92 -0.84
CA THR A 450 -21.26 -23.10 -1.49
C THR A 450 -22.16 -22.40 -0.47
N LEU A 451 -22.46 -21.12 -0.72
CA LEU A 451 -23.48 -20.37 0.01
C LEU A 451 -24.87 -20.72 -0.53
N ASN A 452 -25.72 -21.30 0.31
CA ASN A 452 -27.13 -21.59 0.00
C ASN A 452 -28.01 -21.09 1.14
N ASN A 453 -29.03 -20.28 0.85
CA ASN A 453 -29.95 -19.72 1.85
C ASN A 453 -29.22 -19.07 3.05
N GLN A 454 -28.22 -18.24 2.80
CA GLN A 454 -27.36 -17.60 3.82
C GLN A 454 -26.55 -18.59 4.70
N ILE A 455 -26.46 -19.86 4.33
CA ILE A 455 -25.71 -20.90 5.04
C ILE A 455 -24.52 -21.32 4.20
N PHE A 456 -23.32 -21.28 4.79
CA PHE A 456 -22.10 -21.80 4.17
C PHE A 456 -21.91 -23.27 4.52
N GLN A 457 -21.55 -24.12 3.56
CA GLN A 457 -21.39 -25.56 3.79
C GLN A 457 -20.39 -25.92 4.91
N TYR A 458 -19.27 -25.17 5.04
CA TYR A 458 -18.17 -25.51 5.95
C TYR A 458 -17.93 -24.48 7.06
N MET A 459 -18.79 -23.46 7.23
CA MET A 459 -18.68 -22.47 8.33
C MET A 459 -19.70 -22.74 9.44
N PHE A 460 -19.61 -23.92 10.05
CA PHE A 460 -20.61 -24.42 11.01
C PHE A 460 -20.90 -23.46 12.17
N ALA A 461 -19.88 -22.83 12.75
CA ALA A 461 -20.03 -21.89 13.85
C ALA A 461 -20.73 -20.57 13.48
N LEU A 462 -20.64 -20.14 12.21
CA LEU A 462 -21.40 -19.00 11.68
C LEU A 462 -22.87 -19.38 11.43
N ASN A 463 -23.13 -20.63 11.03
CA ASN A 463 -24.49 -21.12 10.76
C ASN A 463 -25.31 -21.39 12.03
N GLY A 464 -24.72 -21.28 13.21
CA GLY A 464 -25.42 -21.46 14.48
C GLY A 464 -26.45 -20.34 14.74
N PRO A 465 -27.54 -20.61 15.50
CA PRO A 465 -28.63 -19.65 15.72
C PRO A 465 -28.19 -18.31 16.31
N GLY A 466 -27.18 -18.32 17.20
CA GLY A 466 -26.65 -17.10 17.82
C GLY A 466 -25.84 -16.21 16.87
N SER A 467 -25.23 -16.79 15.83
CA SER A 467 -24.43 -16.05 14.84
C SER A 467 -25.30 -15.54 13.68
N GLN A 468 -26.34 -16.28 13.28
CA GLN A 468 -27.26 -15.87 12.20
C GLN A 468 -28.07 -14.61 12.53
N SER A 469 -28.35 -14.36 13.81
CA SER A 469 -29.01 -13.12 14.24
C SER A 469 -28.07 -11.91 14.24
N MET A 470 -26.74 -12.13 14.22
CA MET A 470 -25.73 -11.06 14.21
C MET A 470 -25.29 -10.66 12.80
N TYR A 471 -25.22 -11.64 11.87
CA TYR A 471 -24.69 -11.46 10.52
C TYR A 471 -25.79 -11.67 9.47
N ASN A 472 -26.30 -10.58 8.91
CA ASN A 472 -27.22 -10.66 7.79
C ASN A 472 -26.43 -10.70 6.47
N LEU A 473 -26.22 -11.90 5.94
CA LEU A 473 -25.36 -12.12 4.77
C LEU A 473 -26.05 -11.69 3.46
N THR A 474 -25.34 -10.92 2.65
CA THR A 474 -25.79 -10.49 1.33
C THR A 474 -24.82 -10.99 0.26
N SER A 475 -25.38 -11.46 -0.86
CA SER A 475 -24.60 -11.81 -2.04
C SER A 475 -25.26 -11.22 -3.28
N VAL A 476 -24.45 -10.55 -4.09
CA VAL A 476 -24.88 -9.89 -5.32
C VAL A 476 -24.19 -10.57 -6.49
N TYR A 477 -24.97 -10.88 -7.52
CA TYR A 477 -24.48 -11.46 -8.77
C TYR A 477 -25.21 -10.82 -9.95
N ASN A 478 -24.60 -9.83 -10.59
CA ASN A 478 -25.11 -9.21 -11.81
C ASN A 478 -23.97 -8.81 -12.76
N ASN A 479 -24.30 -8.07 -13.82
CA ASN A 479 -23.34 -7.65 -14.86
C ASN A 479 -22.44 -6.48 -14.42
N LYS A 480 -22.83 -5.73 -13.38
CA LYS A 480 -22.08 -4.58 -12.85
C LYS A 480 -21.21 -4.98 -11.68
N GLU A 481 -21.75 -5.75 -10.74
CA GLU A 481 -21.05 -6.11 -9.51
C GLU A 481 -21.33 -7.57 -9.11
N ARG A 482 -20.32 -8.20 -8.54
CA ARG A 482 -20.38 -9.59 -8.04
C ARG A 482 -19.63 -9.68 -6.71
N TYR A 483 -20.35 -9.52 -5.61
CA TYR A 483 -19.72 -9.45 -4.29
C TYR A 483 -20.52 -10.17 -3.20
N PHE A 484 -19.84 -10.43 -2.10
CA PHE A 484 -20.37 -10.82 -0.81
C PHE A 484 -20.19 -9.67 0.18
N SER A 485 -21.18 -9.45 1.02
CA SER A 485 -21.15 -8.48 2.11
C SER A 485 -22.06 -8.98 3.24
N TYR A 486 -22.10 -8.27 4.34
CA TYR A 486 -23.05 -8.51 5.41
C TYR A 486 -23.40 -7.21 6.12
N ASP A 487 -24.59 -7.20 6.71
CA ASP A 487 -25.01 -6.15 7.65
C ASP A 487 -24.97 -6.70 9.09
N GLY A 488 -24.75 -5.80 10.05
CA GLY A 488 -24.63 -6.13 11.47
C GLY A 488 -25.79 -5.60 12.32
N SER A 489 -26.15 -6.31 13.39
CA SER A 489 -27.05 -5.79 14.43
C SER A 489 -26.33 -4.75 15.30
N THR A 490 -27.04 -3.69 15.72
CA THR A 490 -26.48 -2.47 16.33
C THR A 490 -25.94 -2.63 17.76
N SER A 491 -26.14 -3.78 18.41
CA SER A 491 -25.77 -3.99 19.83
C SER A 491 -24.39 -4.62 20.05
N VAL A 492 -23.74 -5.15 19.00
CA VAL A 492 -22.41 -5.78 19.05
C VAL A 492 -21.56 -5.21 17.90
N LEU A 493 -20.23 -5.31 17.96
CA LEU A 493 -19.29 -4.81 16.93
C LEU A 493 -18.84 -5.94 15.99
N PRO A 494 -19.66 -6.40 15.01
CA PRO A 494 -19.34 -7.57 14.20
C PRO A 494 -18.24 -7.28 13.18
N MET A 495 -17.15 -8.06 13.22
CA MET A 495 -16.05 -7.96 12.25
C MET A 495 -15.43 -9.32 11.95
N TRP A 496 -15.03 -9.53 10.69
CA TRP A 496 -14.38 -10.78 10.27
C TRP A 496 -12.88 -10.54 10.10
N ILE A 497 -12.05 -11.22 10.89
CA ILE A 497 -10.58 -11.06 10.87
C ILE A 497 -9.94 -12.25 10.17
N LEU A 498 -9.22 -12.01 9.07
CA LEU A 498 -8.33 -12.98 8.44
C LEU A 498 -6.96 -12.99 9.14
N THR A 499 -6.71 -14.03 9.92
CA THR A 499 -5.51 -14.14 10.75
C THR A 499 -4.28 -14.66 9.98
N PRO A 500 -3.05 -14.41 10.46
CA PRO A 500 -1.82 -14.96 9.88
C PRO A 500 -1.72 -16.49 9.86
N LYS A 501 -2.62 -17.18 10.57
CA LYS A 501 -2.73 -18.64 10.58
C LYS A 501 -3.60 -19.18 9.43
N GLY A 502 -4.41 -18.33 8.80
CA GLY A 502 -5.38 -18.73 7.78
C GLY A 502 -6.79 -18.94 8.33
N GLN A 503 -7.09 -18.37 9.51
CA GLN A 503 -8.41 -18.43 10.13
C GLN A 503 -9.24 -17.19 9.86
N ILE A 504 -10.55 -17.37 9.78
CA ILE A 504 -11.53 -16.29 9.90
C ILE A 504 -12.10 -16.33 11.33
N ARG A 505 -12.02 -15.20 12.04
CA ARG A 505 -12.47 -15.05 13.43
C ARG A 505 -13.33 -13.81 13.63
N ASP A 506 -14.10 -13.81 14.70
CA ASP A 506 -14.86 -12.67 15.21
C ASP A 506 -14.14 -11.97 16.39
N ILE A 507 -14.47 -10.72 16.69
CA ILE A 507 -13.85 -9.84 17.71
C ILE A 507 -13.83 -10.45 19.12
N ASN A 508 -14.83 -11.26 19.47
CA ASN A 508 -14.91 -11.89 20.79
C ASN A 508 -13.85 -12.99 21.01
N ASN A 509 -12.98 -13.27 20.02
CA ASN A 509 -11.93 -14.30 20.04
C ASN A 509 -12.38 -15.75 20.34
N ALA A 510 -13.63 -15.96 20.78
CA ALA A 510 -14.20 -17.24 21.15
C ALA A 510 -14.72 -18.04 19.95
N THR A 511 -15.20 -17.34 18.90
CA THR A 511 -15.81 -17.98 17.73
C THR A 511 -14.85 -17.96 16.55
N VAL A 512 -14.43 -19.14 16.12
CA VAL A 512 -13.53 -19.37 14.99
C VAL A 512 -14.33 -20.09 13.90
N TRP A 513 -14.36 -19.54 12.68
CA TRP A 513 -15.15 -20.13 11.59
C TRP A 513 -14.36 -21.01 10.64
N SER A 514 -13.03 -20.94 10.66
CA SER A 514 -12.15 -21.80 9.85
C SER A 514 -10.93 -22.30 10.64
N PRO A 515 -10.38 -23.48 10.29
CA PRO A 515 -9.32 -24.13 11.06
C PRO A 515 -8.00 -23.35 11.03
N ALA A 516 -7.21 -23.48 12.09
CA ALA A 516 -5.92 -22.78 12.26
C ALA A 516 -4.87 -23.21 11.24
N PHE A 517 -4.87 -24.49 10.87
CA PHE A 517 -3.98 -25.06 9.87
C PHE A 517 -4.78 -26.07 9.07
N CYS A 518 -4.63 -26.06 7.75
CA CYS A 518 -5.14 -27.12 6.89
C CYS A 518 -4.04 -28.15 6.73
N TYR A 519 -4.31 -29.37 7.18
CA TYR A 519 -3.36 -30.48 7.14
C TYR A 519 -3.49 -31.28 5.85
N GLY A 520 -4.63 -31.16 5.17
CA GLY A 520 -4.90 -31.74 3.85
C GLY A 520 -5.83 -32.96 3.87
N TYR A 521 -6.10 -33.54 5.05
CA TYR A 521 -7.08 -34.62 5.24
C TYR A 521 -8.43 -34.12 5.79
N ASP A 522 -8.46 -32.89 6.30
CA ASP A 522 -9.59 -32.26 6.99
C ASP A 522 -10.58 -31.57 6.04
N SER A 523 -10.84 -32.19 4.87
CA SER A 523 -11.66 -31.60 3.81
C SER A 523 -13.12 -31.38 4.20
N ALA A 524 -13.63 -32.13 5.18
CA ALA A 524 -14.96 -31.93 5.77
C ALA A 524 -15.15 -30.55 6.44
N ASN A 525 -14.06 -29.89 6.81
CA ASN A 525 -14.06 -28.54 7.39
C ASN A 525 -13.68 -27.46 6.37
N GLY A 526 -13.66 -27.78 5.06
CA GLY A 526 -13.39 -26.84 3.97
C GLY A 526 -11.93 -26.71 3.57
N CYS A 527 -11.00 -27.41 4.24
CA CYS A 527 -9.60 -27.44 3.82
C CYS A 527 -9.44 -28.12 2.45
N VAL A 528 -8.56 -27.57 1.60
CA VAL A 528 -8.29 -28.13 0.28
C VAL A 528 -7.42 -29.38 0.43
N GLU A 529 -7.84 -30.50 -0.15
CA GLU A 529 -7.07 -31.74 -0.11
C GLU A 529 -5.70 -31.59 -0.77
N SER A 530 -4.67 -32.15 -0.12
CA SER A 530 -3.28 -32.10 -0.57
C SER A 530 -2.56 -33.42 -0.37
N ILE A 531 -1.53 -33.69 -1.17
CA ILE A 531 -0.68 -34.88 -1.03
C ILE A 531 0.21 -34.72 0.21
N PHE A 532 0.15 -35.67 1.15
CA PHE A 532 0.97 -35.67 2.37
C PHE A 532 2.41 -36.12 2.09
N PRO A 533 3.40 -35.64 2.85
CA PRO A 533 4.72 -36.27 2.92
C PRO A 533 4.58 -37.73 3.40
N GLN A 534 5.44 -38.64 2.92
CA GLN A 534 5.37 -40.08 3.28
C GLN A 534 5.42 -40.37 4.79
N CYS A 535 5.95 -39.43 5.58
CA CYS A 535 6.09 -39.53 7.03
C CYS A 535 4.91 -38.96 7.83
N ARG A 536 3.88 -38.42 7.17
CA ARG A 536 2.68 -37.90 7.82
C ARG A 536 1.50 -38.83 7.51
N ARG A 537 0.62 -39.00 8.50
CA ARG A 537 -0.59 -39.82 8.40
C ARG A 537 -1.83 -38.96 8.61
N GLU A 538 -2.96 -39.51 8.17
CA GLU A 538 -4.26 -39.00 8.56
C GLU A 538 -4.36 -39.01 10.10
N ASN A 539 -4.80 -37.89 10.68
CA ASN A 539 -4.83 -37.55 12.12
C ASN A 539 -3.56 -36.97 12.74
N ASP A 540 -2.42 -36.93 12.05
CA ASP A 540 -1.27 -36.19 12.56
C ASP A 540 -1.62 -34.69 12.61
N ASN A 541 -1.40 -34.05 13.74
CA ASN A 541 -1.65 -32.61 13.90
C ASN A 541 -0.66 -31.98 14.87
N PHE A 542 -0.59 -30.65 14.86
CA PHE A 542 0.13 -29.90 15.88
C PHE A 542 -0.84 -29.36 16.93
N SER A 543 -0.47 -29.52 18.19
CA SER A 543 -1.15 -28.94 19.34
C SER A 543 -0.25 -27.88 19.99
N LYS A 544 -0.85 -26.77 20.41
CA LYS A 544 -0.14 -25.70 21.10
C LYS A 544 -0.01 -26.07 22.58
N LYS A 545 1.22 -26.21 23.09
CA LYS A 545 1.53 -26.68 24.46
C LYS A 545 2.55 -25.76 25.14
N ASN A 546 2.44 -25.61 26.46
CA ASN A 546 3.43 -24.88 27.28
C ASN A 546 4.50 -25.86 27.77
N GLY A 547 5.77 -25.51 27.61
CA GLY A 547 6.89 -26.39 27.92
C GLY A 547 8.01 -26.36 26.89
N ASP A 548 8.98 -27.26 27.00
CA ASP A 548 10.20 -27.27 26.19
C ASP A 548 10.54 -28.65 25.63
N PHE A 549 11.34 -28.66 24.55
CA PHE A 549 11.94 -29.88 24.04
C PHE A 549 13.24 -30.19 24.80
N ALA A 550 13.50 -31.46 25.09
CA ALA A 550 14.75 -31.89 25.72
C ALA A 550 15.96 -31.57 24.81
N GLN A 551 16.94 -30.84 25.35
CA GLN A 551 18.11 -30.31 24.62
C GLN A 551 19.11 -31.38 24.16
N ASP A 552 19.03 -32.59 24.73
CA ASP A 552 19.95 -33.70 24.47
C ASP A 552 19.67 -34.44 23.14
N MET A 553 18.41 -34.41 22.65
CA MET A 553 17.97 -35.19 21.48
C MET A 553 17.10 -34.44 20.47
N THR A 554 16.89 -33.13 20.68
CA THR A 554 16.11 -32.27 19.78
C THR A 554 16.94 -31.05 19.38
N GLU A 555 17.25 -30.93 18.09
CA GLU A 555 17.98 -29.77 17.55
C GLU A 555 16.98 -28.66 17.17
N GLY A 556 17.17 -27.46 17.72
CA GLY A 556 16.42 -26.27 17.35
C GLY A 556 17.12 -25.54 16.21
N VAL A 557 16.52 -25.55 15.01
CA VAL A 557 17.01 -24.78 13.87
C VAL A 557 16.27 -23.44 13.83
N ILE A 558 17.04 -22.35 13.86
CA ILE A 558 16.51 -20.99 13.80
C ILE A 558 16.64 -20.46 12.37
N ASP A 559 15.53 -20.01 11.81
CA ASP A 559 15.49 -19.18 10.60
C ASP A 559 15.09 -17.76 11.01
N GLY A 560 16.08 -16.86 10.99
CA GLY A 560 15.92 -15.46 11.38
C GLY A 560 15.21 -14.58 10.34
N ASN A 561 14.73 -15.14 9.23
CA ASN A 561 14.07 -14.37 8.19
C ASN A 561 12.74 -13.77 8.68
N SER A 562 12.74 -12.46 8.93
CA SER A 562 11.59 -11.69 9.43
C SER A 562 10.41 -11.63 8.47
N SER A 563 10.56 -12.08 7.22
CA SER A 563 9.45 -12.21 6.26
C SER A 563 8.63 -13.49 6.40
N LEU A 564 9.03 -14.41 7.30
CA LEU A 564 8.32 -15.66 7.57
C LEU A 564 7.24 -15.45 8.62
N SER A 565 6.02 -15.90 8.29
CA SER A 565 4.89 -15.96 9.22
C SER A 565 4.85 -17.30 9.97
N ILE A 566 4.06 -17.38 11.04
CA ILE A 566 3.83 -18.63 11.78
C ILE A 566 3.30 -19.77 10.89
N ASN A 567 2.53 -19.45 9.84
CA ASN A 567 2.04 -20.45 8.92
C ASN A 567 3.13 -20.94 7.93
N ASP A 568 4.13 -20.10 7.62
CA ASP A 568 5.31 -20.57 6.89
C ASP A 568 6.11 -21.57 7.72
N CYS A 569 6.27 -21.32 9.03
CA CYS A 569 6.90 -22.27 9.95
C CYS A 569 6.13 -23.60 10.03
N PHE A 570 4.80 -23.53 10.07
CA PHE A 570 3.93 -24.71 9.99
C PHE A 570 4.22 -25.53 8.73
N VAL A 571 4.22 -24.91 7.55
CA VAL A 571 4.44 -25.62 6.28
C VAL A 571 5.85 -26.21 6.20
N MET A 572 6.87 -25.48 6.66
CA MET A 572 8.25 -25.99 6.74
C MET A 572 8.33 -27.24 7.62
N CYS A 573 7.73 -27.20 8.81
CA CYS A 573 7.73 -28.32 9.74
C CYS A 573 6.85 -29.50 9.27
N TRP A 574 5.69 -29.22 8.70
CA TRP A 574 4.78 -30.26 8.22
C TRP A 574 5.42 -31.11 7.11
N ASN A 575 6.19 -30.47 6.22
CA ASN A 575 6.90 -31.11 5.11
C ASN A 575 8.24 -31.76 5.50
N ASP A 576 8.82 -31.41 6.65
CA ASP A 576 10.05 -32.03 7.15
C ASP A 576 9.74 -33.20 8.09
N CYS A 577 10.06 -34.41 7.66
CA CYS A 577 9.81 -35.63 8.42
C CYS A 577 10.55 -35.73 9.74
N LYS A 578 11.65 -34.99 9.93
CA LYS A 578 12.36 -34.92 11.20
C LYS A 578 11.73 -33.93 12.16
N CYS A 579 10.85 -33.05 11.68
CA CYS A 579 10.25 -32.01 12.50
C CYS A 579 9.22 -32.57 13.49
N VAL A 580 9.37 -32.17 14.75
CA VAL A 580 8.49 -32.51 15.88
C VAL A 580 7.77 -31.31 16.46
N GLY A 581 8.19 -30.09 16.12
CA GLY A 581 7.49 -28.87 16.52
C GLY A 581 8.03 -27.61 15.87
N PHE A 582 7.27 -26.53 15.97
CA PHE A 582 7.65 -25.22 15.43
C PHE A 582 7.08 -24.07 16.25
N ASN A 583 7.68 -22.89 16.13
CA ASN A 583 7.15 -21.63 16.63
C ASN A 583 7.72 -20.44 15.84
N SER A 584 7.21 -19.23 16.11
CA SER A 584 7.87 -18.00 15.68
C SER A 584 9.18 -17.80 16.46
N ASN A 585 10.17 -17.19 15.81
CA ASN A 585 11.47 -16.89 16.43
C ASN A 585 11.42 -15.61 17.27
N THR A 586 10.75 -14.58 16.76
CA THR A 586 10.63 -13.30 17.45
C THR A 586 9.34 -13.22 18.27
N THR A 587 9.35 -12.41 19.31
CA THR A 587 8.17 -12.09 20.14
C THR A 587 7.04 -11.47 19.29
N ILE A 588 7.41 -10.65 18.31
CA ILE A 588 6.49 -10.02 17.34
C ILE A 588 5.92 -11.00 16.29
N GLY A 589 6.24 -12.29 16.39
CA GLY A 589 5.60 -13.37 15.62
C GLY A 589 6.19 -13.64 14.23
N THR A 590 7.45 -13.28 13.98
CA THR A 590 8.15 -13.50 12.70
C THR A 590 9.37 -14.41 12.83
N GLY A 591 9.86 -14.91 11.69
CA GLY A 591 10.93 -15.92 11.68
C GLY A 591 10.44 -17.25 12.22
N CYS A 592 11.26 -18.29 12.12
CA CYS A 592 10.89 -19.64 12.53
C CYS A 592 11.91 -20.26 13.48
N VAL A 593 11.41 -20.99 14.48
CA VAL A 593 12.18 -21.97 15.24
C VAL A 593 11.56 -23.33 14.96
N ILE A 594 12.36 -24.26 14.46
CA ILE A 594 11.93 -25.60 14.08
C ILE A 594 12.71 -26.62 14.89
N TRP A 595 11.99 -27.47 15.62
CA TRP A 595 12.57 -28.54 16.41
C TRP A 595 12.57 -29.86 15.64
N LYS A 596 13.73 -30.50 15.53
CA LYS A 596 13.93 -31.75 14.80
C LYS A 596 14.49 -32.86 15.69
N GLY A 597 14.06 -34.10 15.48
CA GLY A 597 14.58 -35.27 16.20
C GLY A 597 13.48 -36.11 16.84
N ILE A 598 13.70 -36.56 18.08
CA ILE A 598 12.74 -37.37 18.83
C ILE A 598 11.79 -36.45 19.58
N ASN A 599 10.49 -36.69 19.48
CA ASN A 599 9.46 -35.89 20.15
C ASN A 599 9.46 -36.12 21.69
N ARG A 600 10.36 -35.45 22.41
CA ARG A 600 10.41 -35.41 23.88
C ARG A 600 10.10 -34.01 24.39
N PHE A 601 8.82 -33.68 24.38
CA PHE A 601 8.32 -32.41 24.91
C PHE A 601 7.92 -32.56 26.38
N SER A 602 8.55 -31.79 27.28
CA SER A 602 8.16 -31.71 28.68
C SER A 602 7.12 -30.60 28.85
N VAL A 603 5.90 -30.97 29.22
CA VAL A 603 4.84 -29.99 29.50
C VAL A 603 5.15 -29.33 30.85
N ASN A 604 5.20 -28.00 30.87
CA ASN A 604 5.31 -27.22 32.11
C ASN A 604 4.02 -26.39 32.30
N PRO A 605 3.07 -26.84 33.13
CA PRO A 605 1.77 -26.19 33.30
C PRO A 605 1.86 -24.80 33.96
N HIS A 606 2.94 -24.49 34.66
CA HIS A 606 3.12 -23.22 35.38
C HIS A 606 3.86 -22.14 34.57
N ASP A 607 4.37 -22.48 33.37
CA ASP A 607 4.97 -21.51 32.47
C ASP A 607 3.89 -20.91 31.54
N ASN A 608 3.63 -19.61 31.70
CA ASN A 608 2.71 -18.84 30.86
C ASN A 608 3.40 -18.18 29.66
N SER A 609 4.73 -18.30 29.51
CA SER A 609 5.51 -17.44 28.62
C SER A 609 5.87 -18.06 27.25
N THR A 610 6.03 -19.39 27.12
CA THR A 610 6.52 -19.98 25.85
C THR A 610 5.72 -21.16 25.31
N SER A 611 4.48 -20.90 24.90
CA SER A 611 3.66 -21.88 24.18
C SER A 611 4.24 -22.22 22.78
N LYS A 612 4.43 -23.52 22.46
CA LYS A 612 5.03 -24.03 21.20
C LYS A 612 4.06 -24.99 20.49
N TYR A 613 4.16 -25.13 19.16
CA TYR A 613 3.37 -26.11 18.42
C TYR A 613 4.13 -27.44 18.37
N VAL A 614 3.53 -28.51 18.91
CA VAL A 614 4.14 -29.83 19.07
C VAL A 614 3.30 -30.86 18.36
N ILE A 615 3.94 -31.76 17.60
CA ILE A 615 3.22 -32.81 16.88
C ILE A 615 2.60 -33.81 17.86
N SER A 616 1.33 -34.14 17.63
CA SER A 616 0.61 -35.19 18.34
C SER A 616 0.81 -36.50 17.58
N GLN A 617 1.76 -37.35 18.00
CA GLN A 617 1.86 -38.72 17.46
C GLN A 617 0.95 -39.65 18.26
N ASN A 618 0.14 -40.45 17.58
CA ASN A 618 -0.60 -41.55 18.22
C ASN A 618 0.36 -42.74 18.45
N PRO A 619 0.61 -43.20 19.68
CA PRO A 619 1.56 -44.26 19.96
C PRO A 619 0.88 -45.64 19.78
N ASP A 620 0.71 -46.12 18.56
CA ASP A 620 0.34 -47.52 18.33
C ASP A 620 1.56 -48.37 17.97
N ASN A 621 2.08 -49.00 19.04
CA ASN A 621 2.71 -50.32 19.13
C ASN A 621 3.22 -50.95 17.81
N ARG A 622 4.51 -50.76 17.53
CA ARG A 622 5.30 -51.82 16.87
C ARG A 622 5.71 -52.84 17.92
N SER A 623 4.80 -53.74 18.29
CA SER A 623 5.15 -55.01 18.89
C SER A 623 5.12 -56.09 17.81
N THR A 624 6.30 -56.62 17.54
CA THR A 624 6.54 -57.88 16.86
C THR A 624 5.62 -58.98 17.41
N GLY A 625 4.73 -59.50 16.57
CA GLY A 625 3.83 -60.61 16.90
C GLY A 625 3.78 -61.62 15.76
N ASN A 626 4.14 -62.86 16.08
CA ASN A 626 4.42 -63.98 15.19
C ASN A 626 3.23 -64.50 14.36
N ASN A 627 3.60 -65.14 13.24
CA ASN A 627 2.81 -66.07 12.44
C ASN A 627 1.82 -66.92 13.25
N THR A 628 0.57 -67.02 12.76
CA THR A 628 -0.19 -68.28 12.77
C THR A 628 -1.13 -68.37 11.56
N GLN A 629 -1.41 -69.61 11.17
CA GLN A 629 -1.85 -70.07 9.86
C GLN A 629 -3.30 -70.55 9.86
N LYS A 630 -3.88 -70.69 8.64
CA LYS A 630 -5.11 -71.41 8.21
C LYS A 630 -6.36 -70.51 8.12
N SER A 631 -7.31 -70.66 7.17
CA SER A 631 -7.58 -71.65 6.11
C SER A 631 -8.61 -71.03 5.14
N LYS A 632 -8.56 -71.38 3.85
CA LYS A 632 -9.50 -70.97 2.79
C LYS A 632 -10.75 -71.86 2.81
N ASN A 633 -11.95 -71.28 2.61
CA ASN A 633 -13.11 -71.88 1.92
C ASN A 633 -14.30 -70.90 1.79
N TRP A 634 -14.49 -70.31 0.59
CA TRP A 634 -15.76 -69.64 0.16
C TRP A 634 -15.97 -69.67 -1.38
N ILE A 635 -14.97 -70.10 -2.18
CA ILE A 635 -14.80 -69.74 -3.61
C ILE A 635 -15.95 -70.07 -4.59
N TRP A 636 -17.02 -70.78 -4.23
CA TRP A 636 -18.04 -71.23 -5.20
C TRP A 636 -19.26 -70.30 -5.41
N ILE A 637 -19.36 -69.14 -4.75
CA ILE A 637 -20.50 -68.19 -4.96
C ILE A 637 -20.13 -66.99 -5.86
N SER A 638 -18.84 -66.78 -6.17
CA SER A 638 -18.36 -65.55 -6.81
C SER A 638 -18.63 -65.42 -8.32
N ILE A 639 -18.92 -66.49 -9.06
CA ILE A 639 -18.79 -66.50 -10.53
C ILE A 639 -20.04 -65.93 -11.26
N SER A 640 -21.22 -65.92 -10.64
CA SER A 640 -22.46 -65.43 -11.27
C SER A 640 -22.69 -63.92 -11.13
N VAL A 641 -21.93 -63.22 -10.26
CA VAL A 641 -22.11 -61.79 -9.95
C VAL A 641 -21.05 -60.90 -10.63
N SER A 642 -19.95 -61.48 -11.14
CA SER A 642 -18.83 -60.72 -11.68
C SER A 642 -19.10 -60.09 -13.05
N ILE A 643 -19.90 -60.73 -13.90
CA ILE A 643 -20.08 -60.30 -15.30
C ILE A 643 -20.91 -59.00 -15.41
N PRO A 644 -22.03 -58.82 -14.67
CA PRO A 644 -22.78 -57.55 -14.68
C PRO A 644 -22.02 -56.38 -14.05
N LEU A 645 -21.23 -56.65 -12.98
CA LEU A 645 -20.44 -55.64 -12.29
C LEU A 645 -19.28 -55.10 -13.13
N VAL A 646 -18.64 -55.95 -13.94
CA VAL A 646 -17.58 -55.53 -14.85
C VAL A 646 -18.14 -54.67 -15.98
N LEU A 647 -19.33 -55.00 -16.52
CA LEU A 647 -19.98 -54.19 -17.55
C LEU A 647 -20.46 -52.82 -17.03
N LEU A 648 -21.01 -52.77 -15.80
CA LEU A 648 -21.36 -51.52 -15.12
C LEU A 648 -20.12 -50.69 -14.78
N GLY A 649 -19.03 -51.32 -14.34
CA GLY A 649 -17.75 -50.66 -14.09
C GLY A 649 -17.12 -50.07 -15.35
N PHE A 650 -17.19 -50.78 -16.48
CA PHE A 650 -16.70 -50.29 -17.77
C PHE A 650 -17.58 -49.14 -18.31
N GLY A 651 -18.90 -49.25 -18.16
CA GLY A 651 -19.85 -48.17 -18.48
C GLY A 651 -19.61 -46.90 -17.65
N ALA A 652 -19.38 -47.05 -16.34
CA ALA A 652 -19.04 -45.96 -15.44
C ALA A 652 -17.68 -45.34 -15.76
N LEU A 653 -16.66 -46.15 -16.07
CA LEU A 653 -15.35 -45.67 -16.51
C LEU A 653 -15.43 -44.91 -17.83
N CYS A 654 -16.15 -45.44 -18.82
CA CYS A 654 -16.40 -44.76 -20.10
C CYS A 654 -17.18 -43.45 -19.92
N TYR A 655 -18.18 -43.44 -19.03
CA TYR A 655 -18.94 -42.24 -18.67
C TYR A 655 -18.08 -41.20 -17.95
N ILE A 656 -17.25 -41.61 -16.99
CA ILE A 656 -16.30 -40.73 -16.28
C ILE A 656 -15.25 -40.19 -17.26
N LYS A 657 -14.72 -41.02 -18.18
CA LYS A 657 -13.77 -40.57 -19.21
C LYS A 657 -14.41 -39.58 -20.17
N LYS A 658 -15.67 -39.83 -20.60
CA LYS A 658 -16.45 -38.93 -21.47
C LYS A 658 -16.81 -37.62 -20.77
N ARG A 659 -17.15 -37.66 -19.48
CA ARG A 659 -17.39 -36.47 -18.64
C ARG A 659 -16.11 -35.66 -18.44
N LYS A 660 -14.98 -36.31 -18.16
CA LYS A 660 -13.65 -35.68 -18.01
C LYS A 660 -13.14 -35.07 -19.33
N HIS A 661 -13.46 -35.70 -20.48
CA HIS A 661 -13.15 -35.15 -21.80
C HIS A 661 -14.01 -33.92 -22.13
N ARG A 662 -15.33 -33.98 -21.95
CA ARG A 662 -16.22 -32.83 -22.16
C ARG A 662 -15.87 -31.64 -21.25
N GLN A 663 -15.45 -31.91 -20.01
CA GLN A 663 -15.04 -30.88 -19.06
C GLN A 663 -13.70 -30.22 -19.45
N LYS A 664 -12.76 -30.98 -20.07
CA LYS A 664 -11.54 -30.44 -20.67
C LYS A 664 -11.82 -29.61 -21.93
N GLU A 665 -12.75 -30.03 -22.79
CA GLU A 665 -13.17 -29.26 -23.97
C GLU A 665 -13.91 -27.98 -23.60
N TYR A 666 -14.77 -28.01 -22.58
CA TYR A 666 -15.47 -26.83 -22.07
C TYR A 666 -14.50 -25.80 -21.47
N GLN A 667 -13.49 -26.26 -20.74
CA GLN A 667 -12.40 -25.41 -20.20
C GLN A 667 -11.50 -24.83 -21.30
N ARG A 668 -11.33 -25.52 -22.44
CA ARG A 668 -10.64 -24.96 -23.63
C ARG A 668 -11.50 -23.88 -24.28
N ARG A 669 -12.77 -24.18 -24.63
CA ARG A 669 -13.69 -23.22 -25.27
C ARG A 669 -13.87 -21.93 -24.47
N LYS A 670 -14.03 -22.02 -23.14
CA LYS A 670 -14.18 -20.85 -22.27
C LYS A 670 -12.89 -20.02 -22.14
N ARG A 671 -11.73 -20.66 -22.29
CA ARG A 671 -10.42 -19.98 -22.28
C ARG A 671 -10.16 -19.28 -23.61
N ASP A 672 -10.56 -19.90 -24.72
CA ASP A 672 -10.51 -19.32 -26.06
C ASP A 672 -11.46 -18.11 -26.15
N GLU A 673 -12.65 -18.19 -25.53
CA GLU A 673 -13.62 -17.08 -25.43
C GLU A 673 -13.06 -15.89 -24.62
N TYR A 674 -12.40 -16.14 -23.49
CA TYR A 674 -11.72 -15.11 -22.69
C TYR A 674 -10.52 -14.48 -23.41
N PHE A 675 -9.81 -15.25 -24.23
CA PHE A 675 -8.71 -14.75 -25.06
C PHE A 675 -9.23 -13.86 -26.22
N VAL A 676 -10.36 -14.25 -26.83
CA VAL A 676 -11.06 -13.41 -27.82
C VAL A 676 -11.56 -12.12 -27.17
N GLU A 677 -12.07 -12.16 -25.94
CA GLU A 677 -12.46 -10.96 -25.18
C GLU A 677 -11.25 -10.04 -24.86
N LEU A 678 -10.10 -10.62 -24.48
CA LEU A 678 -8.87 -9.87 -24.19
C LEU A 678 -8.25 -9.23 -25.45
N THR A 679 -8.50 -9.82 -26.62
CA THR A 679 -8.07 -9.30 -27.94
C THR A 679 -9.12 -8.42 -28.63
N THR A 680 -10.33 -8.28 -28.07
CA THR A 680 -11.42 -7.43 -28.61
C THR A 680 -11.77 -6.21 -27.74
N SER A 681 -11.13 -6.06 -26.57
CA SER A 681 -11.22 -4.86 -25.73
C SER A 681 -10.72 -3.61 -26.45
N GLU A 682 -11.34 -2.45 -26.18
CA GLU A 682 -11.43 -1.25 -27.04
C GLU A 682 -10.14 -0.61 -27.58
N SER A 683 -8.93 -1.08 -27.23
CA SER A 683 -7.69 -0.69 -27.92
C SER A 683 -7.45 -1.42 -29.24
N PHE A 684 -8.33 -2.35 -29.64
CA PHE A 684 -8.23 -3.12 -30.89
C PHE A 684 -9.12 -2.59 -32.03
N LYS A 685 -9.95 -1.55 -31.80
CA LYS A 685 -10.89 -1.04 -32.81
C LYS A 685 -10.21 -0.24 -33.94
N ASP A 686 -9.04 0.35 -33.73
CA ASP A 686 -8.37 1.21 -34.73
C ASP A 686 -7.47 0.47 -35.74
N VAL A 687 -7.48 -0.87 -35.78
CA VAL A 687 -6.61 -1.65 -36.69
C VAL A 687 -7.40 -2.58 -37.63
N HIS A 688 -8.73 -2.54 -37.61
CA HIS A 688 -9.59 -3.23 -38.57
C HIS A 688 -10.29 -2.27 -39.53
N GLN A 689 -9.50 -1.45 -40.21
CA GLN A 689 -9.79 -1.11 -41.61
C GLN A 689 -8.62 -1.63 -42.44
N LEU A 690 -8.94 -2.31 -43.55
CA LEU A 690 -8.06 -3.00 -44.50
C LEU A 690 -7.92 -4.53 -44.32
N GLU A 691 -8.99 -5.15 -44.83
CA GLU A 691 -9.04 -6.27 -45.77
C GLU A 691 -9.50 -7.66 -45.30
N PRO A 692 -10.54 -8.21 -45.98
CA PRO A 692 -10.97 -9.59 -45.89
C PRO A 692 -10.22 -10.43 -46.92
N ASN A 693 -9.41 -11.40 -46.49
CA ASN A 693 -9.25 -12.67 -47.21
C ASN A 693 -8.46 -13.65 -46.34
N GLY A 694 -9.03 -14.85 -46.20
CA GLY A 694 -8.54 -15.89 -45.33
C GLY A 694 -7.14 -16.37 -45.69
N VAL A 695 -6.18 -16.07 -44.82
CA VAL A 695 -4.91 -16.80 -44.72
C VAL A 695 -4.69 -17.14 -43.25
N LYS A 696 -4.62 -18.44 -42.94
CA LYS A 696 -4.32 -18.97 -41.60
C LYS A 696 -2.89 -18.55 -41.20
N GLY A 697 -2.75 -17.54 -40.33
CA GLY A 697 -1.48 -17.11 -39.75
C GLY A 697 -1.27 -17.68 -38.34
N ASN A 698 -0.04 -18.12 -38.05
CA ASN A 698 0.43 -18.82 -36.84
C ASN A 698 -0.27 -18.42 -35.51
N ASP A 699 -0.98 -19.39 -34.92
CA ASP A 699 -1.68 -19.24 -33.64
C ASP A 699 -0.71 -19.11 -32.46
N LEU A 700 -0.80 -18.00 -31.71
CA LEU A 700 -0.19 -17.83 -30.39
C LEU A 700 -0.64 -18.93 -29.44
N LEU A 701 0.30 -19.64 -28.79
CA LEU A 701 -0.04 -20.73 -27.87
C LEU A 701 -0.34 -20.21 -26.45
N LEU A 702 -1.51 -20.55 -25.91
CA LEU A 702 -1.86 -20.25 -24.52
C LEU A 702 -1.46 -21.40 -23.61
N PHE A 703 -0.38 -21.20 -22.86
CA PHE A 703 0.14 -22.18 -21.91
C PHE A 703 -0.67 -22.14 -20.61
N SER A 704 -0.87 -23.31 -20.00
CA SER A 704 -1.47 -23.39 -18.67
C SER A 704 -0.43 -23.09 -17.60
N PHE A 705 -0.84 -22.47 -16.50
CA PHE A 705 0.07 -22.23 -15.37
C PHE A 705 0.70 -23.54 -14.87
N ALA A 706 -0.07 -24.63 -14.80
CA ALA A 706 0.42 -25.95 -14.43
C ALA A 706 1.52 -26.47 -15.37
N SER A 707 1.39 -26.29 -16.68
CA SER A 707 2.43 -26.68 -17.64
C SER A 707 3.70 -25.84 -17.47
N ILE A 708 3.57 -24.55 -17.17
CA ILE A 708 4.73 -23.67 -16.93
C ILE A 708 5.43 -24.00 -15.62
N MET A 709 4.67 -24.26 -14.54
CA MET A 709 5.23 -24.72 -13.27
C MET A 709 5.97 -26.04 -13.44
N ALA A 710 5.39 -27.02 -14.13
CA ALA A 710 6.04 -28.29 -14.39
C ALA A 710 7.33 -28.10 -15.22
N ALA A 711 7.27 -27.26 -16.25
CA ALA A 711 8.43 -26.99 -17.11
C ALA A 711 9.58 -26.29 -16.38
N THR A 712 9.28 -25.46 -15.38
CA THR A 712 10.26 -24.66 -14.64
C THR A 712 10.64 -25.26 -13.28
N ASN A 713 10.15 -26.45 -12.96
CA ASN A 713 10.26 -27.05 -11.63
C ASN A 713 9.83 -26.07 -10.50
N ASP A 714 8.59 -25.59 -10.62
CA ASP A 714 7.97 -24.58 -9.72
C ASP A 714 8.79 -23.28 -9.60
N PHE A 715 9.32 -22.79 -10.73
CA PHE A 715 10.18 -21.60 -10.78
C PHE A 715 11.41 -21.72 -9.88
N SER A 716 12.03 -22.91 -9.85
CA SER A 716 13.26 -23.18 -9.09
C SER A 716 14.32 -22.11 -9.40
N VAL A 717 15.06 -21.71 -8.36
CA VAL A 717 16.17 -20.76 -8.47
C VAL A 717 17.24 -21.28 -9.44
N GLU A 718 17.43 -22.60 -9.52
CA GLU A 718 18.36 -23.26 -10.46
C GLU A 718 17.98 -23.01 -11.92
N ASN A 719 16.69 -22.82 -12.19
CA ASN A 719 16.17 -22.52 -13.52
C ASN A 719 16.13 -21.02 -13.81
N LYS A 720 16.53 -20.15 -12.87
CA LYS A 720 16.52 -18.70 -13.09
C LYS A 720 17.66 -18.30 -14.03
N LEU A 721 17.30 -17.76 -15.19
CA LEU A 721 18.26 -17.26 -16.19
C LEU A 721 18.75 -15.85 -15.87
N GLY A 722 17.90 -15.05 -15.25
CA GLY A 722 18.21 -13.66 -14.88
C GLY A 722 17.00 -12.94 -14.29
N GLN A 723 17.18 -11.68 -13.89
CA GLN A 723 16.09 -10.82 -13.41
C GLN A 723 16.37 -9.38 -13.82
N GLY A 724 15.49 -8.81 -14.64
CA GLY A 724 15.51 -7.39 -15.01
C GLY A 724 14.41 -6.59 -14.29
N GLY A 725 14.25 -5.31 -14.65
CA GLY A 725 13.22 -4.42 -14.10
C GLY A 725 11.76 -4.90 -14.30
N PHE A 726 11.55 -5.86 -15.20
CA PHE A 726 10.24 -6.38 -15.57
C PHE A 726 9.89 -7.72 -14.90
N GLY A 727 10.82 -8.29 -14.12
CA GLY A 727 10.64 -9.55 -13.39
C GLY A 727 11.66 -10.64 -13.77
N PRO A 728 11.63 -11.78 -13.06
CA PRO A 728 12.55 -12.89 -13.29
C PRO A 728 12.25 -13.66 -14.59
N VAL A 729 13.31 -14.14 -15.24
CA VAL A 729 13.25 -15.02 -16.42
C VAL A 729 13.74 -16.40 -16.02
N TYR A 730 13.00 -17.45 -16.40
CA TYR A 730 13.33 -18.84 -16.08
C TYR A 730 13.52 -19.69 -17.34
N LYS A 731 14.45 -20.64 -17.30
CA LYS A 731 14.51 -21.76 -18.24
C LYS A 731 13.40 -22.73 -17.89
N GLY A 732 12.73 -23.27 -18.89
CA GLY A 732 11.81 -24.37 -18.72
C GLY A 732 11.96 -25.40 -19.82
N LYS A 733 11.54 -26.63 -19.52
CA LYS A 733 11.47 -27.72 -20.49
C LYS A 733 10.04 -28.24 -20.59
N LEU A 734 9.41 -28.04 -21.74
CA LEU A 734 8.05 -28.51 -21.99
C LEU A 734 8.01 -30.05 -22.05
N SER A 735 6.80 -30.61 -21.94
CA SER A 735 6.58 -32.07 -21.95
C SER A 735 7.00 -32.78 -23.24
N ASP A 736 7.09 -32.03 -24.34
CA ASP A 736 7.60 -32.49 -25.63
C ASP A 736 9.14 -32.40 -25.72
N GLY A 737 9.81 -31.99 -24.64
CA GLY A 737 11.26 -31.83 -24.55
C GLY A 737 11.77 -30.47 -25.01
N LYS A 738 10.90 -29.58 -25.55
CA LYS A 738 11.30 -28.27 -26.05
C LYS A 738 11.73 -27.34 -24.93
N GLU A 739 12.92 -26.77 -25.05
CA GLU A 739 13.42 -25.75 -24.11
C GLU A 739 12.79 -24.39 -24.43
N ILE A 740 12.39 -23.68 -23.38
CA ILE A 740 11.71 -22.39 -23.44
C ILE A 740 12.27 -21.43 -22.39
N ALA A 741 12.12 -20.13 -22.62
CA ALA A 741 12.38 -19.10 -21.62
C ALA A 741 11.06 -18.45 -21.18
N ILE A 742 10.85 -18.32 -19.88
CA ILE A 742 9.62 -17.80 -19.29
C ILE A 742 9.92 -16.50 -18.56
N LYS A 743 9.49 -15.37 -19.13
CA LYS A 743 9.54 -14.06 -18.46
C LYS A 743 8.30 -13.93 -17.59
N ARG A 744 8.48 -14.02 -16.27
CA ARG A 744 7.42 -13.87 -15.28
C ARG A 744 7.35 -12.40 -14.84
N LEU A 745 6.25 -11.74 -15.13
CA LEU A 745 6.14 -10.30 -14.91
C LEU A 745 5.93 -9.97 -13.42
N SER A 746 6.52 -8.86 -12.98
CA SER A 746 6.41 -8.40 -11.59
C SER A 746 4.96 -8.06 -11.20
N ARG A 747 4.56 -8.45 -9.98
CA ARG A 747 3.21 -8.25 -9.43
C ARG A 747 2.93 -6.82 -8.96
N THR A 748 3.97 -6.00 -8.73
CA THR A 748 3.87 -4.69 -8.05
C THR A 748 3.83 -3.49 -9.01
N SER A 749 3.94 -3.70 -10.32
CA SER A 749 4.07 -2.61 -11.30
C SER A 749 2.80 -2.41 -12.12
N ARG A 750 2.13 -1.25 -12.00
CA ARG A 750 1.07 -0.81 -12.94
C ARG A 750 1.59 -0.73 -14.39
N GLN A 751 2.91 -0.56 -14.57
CA GLN A 751 3.59 -0.49 -15.86
C GLN A 751 3.72 -1.87 -16.54
N GLY A 752 3.83 -2.96 -15.76
CA GLY A 752 3.94 -4.33 -16.29
C GLY A 752 2.73 -4.81 -17.11
N LEU A 753 1.53 -4.25 -16.91
CA LEU A 753 0.36 -4.58 -17.72
C LEU A 753 0.38 -3.93 -19.10
N VAL A 754 0.84 -2.68 -19.21
CA VAL A 754 0.96 -1.97 -20.49
C VAL A 754 2.08 -2.58 -21.32
N GLU A 755 3.19 -2.94 -20.69
CA GLU A 755 4.32 -3.61 -21.34
C GLU A 755 3.98 -5.04 -21.72
N PHE A 756 3.24 -5.78 -20.88
CA PHE A 756 2.67 -7.07 -21.25
C PHE A 756 1.79 -6.98 -22.49
N LYS A 757 0.90 -5.96 -22.55
CA LYS A 757 0.07 -5.72 -23.72
C LYS A 757 0.91 -5.33 -24.94
N ASN A 758 1.91 -4.46 -24.80
CA ASN A 758 2.78 -4.07 -25.91
C ASN A 758 3.57 -5.26 -26.45
N GLU A 759 4.23 -6.02 -25.56
CA GLU A 759 4.91 -7.25 -25.91
C GLU A 759 3.90 -8.13 -26.64
N LEU A 760 2.76 -8.50 -26.02
CA LEU A 760 1.69 -9.37 -26.56
C LEU A 760 1.13 -8.94 -27.93
N VAL A 761 0.88 -7.65 -28.15
CA VAL A 761 0.33 -7.09 -29.39
C VAL A 761 1.38 -7.13 -30.52
N LEU A 762 2.65 -6.88 -30.22
CA LEU A 762 3.75 -6.98 -31.18
C LEU A 762 4.03 -8.45 -31.55
N ILE A 763 3.79 -9.40 -30.65
CA ILE A 763 4.04 -10.84 -30.86
C ILE A 763 3.26 -11.46 -32.01
N ALA A 764 1.99 -11.07 -32.19
CA ALA A 764 1.15 -11.68 -33.21
C ALA A 764 1.64 -11.36 -34.64
N LYS A 765 2.57 -10.39 -34.80
CA LYS A 765 2.84 -9.75 -36.09
C LYS A 765 4.34 -9.65 -36.46
N LEU A 766 5.27 -9.90 -35.54
CA LEU A 766 6.71 -9.81 -35.82
C LEU A 766 7.34 -11.21 -35.95
N GLN A 767 7.84 -11.55 -37.14
CA GLN A 767 8.56 -12.79 -37.41
C GLN A 767 9.79 -12.49 -38.28
N HIS A 768 10.97 -12.68 -37.71
CA HIS A 768 12.23 -12.47 -38.41
C HIS A 768 13.34 -13.28 -37.72
N THR A 769 14.38 -13.68 -38.47
CA THR A 769 15.49 -14.49 -37.96
C THR A 769 16.28 -13.80 -36.84
N ASN A 770 16.44 -12.47 -36.94
CA ASN A 770 17.13 -11.64 -35.96
C ASN A 770 16.24 -11.00 -34.89
N LEU A 771 15.01 -11.51 -34.68
CA LEU A 771 14.16 -11.12 -33.55
C LEU A 771 13.85 -12.36 -32.71
N VAL A 772 13.84 -12.23 -31.38
CA VAL A 772 13.51 -13.34 -30.49
C VAL A 772 12.04 -13.70 -30.67
N ARG A 773 11.77 -14.95 -31.01
CA ARG A 773 10.40 -15.43 -31.20
C ARG A 773 9.74 -15.69 -29.86
N VAL A 774 8.57 -15.08 -29.66
CA VAL A 774 7.69 -15.47 -28.56
C VAL A 774 6.77 -16.59 -29.03
N LEU A 775 6.71 -17.64 -28.23
CA LEU A 775 5.94 -18.85 -28.50
C LEU A 775 4.50 -18.74 -27.98
N GLY A 776 4.27 -17.90 -26.96
CA GLY A 776 2.96 -17.76 -26.36
C GLY A 776 2.95 -17.02 -25.04
N CYS A 777 1.82 -17.10 -24.33
CA CYS A 777 1.66 -16.49 -23.01
C CYS A 777 0.97 -17.45 -22.02
N CYS A 778 1.07 -17.14 -20.74
CA CYS A 778 0.28 -17.76 -19.68
C CYS A 778 -0.32 -16.67 -18.80
N ILE A 779 -1.63 -16.73 -18.60
CA ILE A 779 -2.39 -15.79 -17.76
C ILE A 779 -3.14 -16.62 -16.71
N HIS A 780 -2.86 -16.40 -15.44
CA HIS A 780 -3.51 -17.11 -14.33
C HIS A 780 -3.65 -16.22 -13.09
N GLY A 781 -4.85 -15.69 -12.85
CA GLY A 781 -5.07 -14.70 -11.79
C GLY A 781 -4.25 -13.43 -12.06
N GLU A 782 -3.40 -13.03 -11.11
CA GLU A 782 -2.48 -11.90 -11.27
C GLU A 782 -1.21 -12.25 -12.07
N GLU A 783 -0.90 -13.54 -12.20
CA GLU A 783 0.31 -14.03 -12.87
C GLU A 783 0.20 -13.86 -14.39
N LYS A 784 1.13 -13.10 -14.96
CA LYS A 784 1.27 -12.88 -16.40
C LYS A 784 2.66 -13.28 -16.82
N MET A 785 2.75 -14.19 -17.78
CA MET A 785 4.02 -14.74 -18.24
C MET A 785 4.06 -14.77 -19.76
N LEU A 786 5.23 -14.46 -20.30
CA LEU A 786 5.54 -14.56 -21.71
C LEU A 786 6.55 -15.68 -21.93
N ILE A 787 6.27 -16.54 -22.91
CA ILE A 787 7.03 -17.74 -23.20
C ILE A 787 7.78 -17.50 -24.51
N TYR A 788 9.09 -17.46 -24.42
CA TYR A 788 10.02 -17.24 -25.53
C TYR A 788 10.70 -18.55 -25.93
N GLU A 789 11.25 -18.58 -27.13
CA GLU A 789 12.29 -19.56 -27.44
C GLU A 789 13.49 -19.38 -26.52
N TYR A 790 14.09 -20.49 -26.09
CA TYR A 790 15.27 -20.44 -25.23
C TYR A 790 16.50 -20.05 -26.05
N MET A 791 17.29 -19.12 -25.52
CA MET A 791 18.54 -18.62 -26.13
C MET A 791 19.72 -19.12 -25.28
N PRO A 792 20.45 -20.16 -25.72
CA PRO A 792 21.45 -20.83 -24.89
C PRO A 792 22.69 -19.98 -24.61
N ASN A 793 23.07 -19.11 -25.56
CA ASN A 793 24.22 -18.23 -25.43
C ASN A 793 23.87 -16.87 -24.79
N LYS A 794 22.80 -16.79 -23.98
CA LYS A 794 22.45 -15.59 -23.19
C LYS A 794 22.45 -14.29 -24.02
N SER A 795 22.83 -13.17 -23.41
CA SER A 795 22.88 -11.82 -24.00
C SER A 795 24.29 -11.44 -24.46
N LEU A 796 24.39 -10.50 -25.39
CA LEU A 796 25.66 -10.05 -25.99
C LEU A 796 26.61 -9.44 -24.96
N ASP A 797 26.09 -8.75 -23.94
CA ASP A 797 26.88 -8.14 -22.86
C ASP A 797 27.69 -9.18 -22.06
N PHE A 798 27.20 -10.42 -21.97
CA PHE A 798 27.87 -11.56 -21.32
C PHE A 798 29.14 -12.00 -22.05
N PHE A 799 29.34 -11.58 -23.31
CA PHE A 799 30.54 -11.85 -24.08
C PHE A 799 31.39 -10.59 -24.26
N VAL A 800 30.77 -9.47 -24.65
CA VAL A 800 31.49 -8.25 -25.06
C VAL A 800 32.14 -7.53 -23.88
N PHE A 801 31.68 -7.74 -22.64
CA PHE A 801 32.22 -7.05 -21.45
C PHE A 801 32.94 -7.97 -20.45
N ASP A 802 32.86 -9.29 -20.60
CA ASP A 802 33.57 -10.24 -19.73
C ASP A 802 34.95 -10.55 -20.31
N GLU A 803 36.01 -10.14 -19.62
CA GLU A 803 37.41 -10.34 -20.06
C GLU A 803 37.74 -11.78 -20.40
N ASN A 804 37.11 -12.76 -19.76
CA ASN A 804 37.36 -14.18 -20.02
C ASN A 804 36.66 -14.68 -21.30
N ARG A 805 35.64 -13.95 -21.78
CA ARG A 805 34.74 -14.39 -22.86
C ARG A 805 34.80 -13.49 -24.10
N LYS A 806 35.34 -12.27 -24.00
CA LYS A 806 35.54 -11.35 -25.15
C LYS A 806 36.28 -11.98 -26.31
N ALA A 807 37.24 -12.86 -26.02
CA ALA A 807 38.01 -13.61 -27.00
C ALA A 807 37.19 -14.67 -27.77
N GLU A 808 36.01 -15.08 -27.27
CA GLU A 808 35.11 -15.99 -27.97
C GLU A 808 34.46 -15.31 -29.20
N LEU A 809 34.35 -13.98 -29.17
CA LEU A 809 33.83 -13.13 -30.24
C LEU A 809 34.97 -12.44 -31.00
N ASP A 810 35.56 -13.16 -31.95
CA ASP A 810 36.46 -12.61 -32.97
C ASP A 810 35.77 -11.56 -33.85
N TRP A 811 36.56 -10.83 -34.64
CA TRP A 811 36.06 -9.75 -35.48
C TRP A 811 34.96 -10.21 -36.47
N PRO A 812 35.12 -11.31 -37.24
CA PRO A 812 34.06 -11.81 -38.10
C PRO A 812 32.72 -12.05 -37.37
N LYS A 813 32.74 -12.66 -36.18
CA LYS A 813 31.52 -12.86 -35.37
C LYS A 813 30.91 -11.54 -34.92
N ARG A 814 31.73 -10.59 -34.44
CA ARG A 814 31.23 -9.26 -34.04
C ARG A 814 30.58 -8.53 -35.22
N PHE A 815 31.16 -8.63 -36.40
CA PHE A 815 30.59 -8.05 -37.62
C PHE A 815 29.26 -8.71 -38.02
N ILE A 816 29.18 -10.05 -37.99
CA ILE A 816 27.92 -10.79 -38.20
C ILE A 816 26.85 -10.37 -37.18
N ILE A 817 27.24 -10.14 -35.93
CA ILE A 817 26.34 -9.64 -34.88
C ILE A 817 25.83 -8.24 -35.22
N ILE A 818 26.71 -7.32 -35.61
CA ILE A 818 26.33 -5.96 -36.04
C ILE A 818 25.37 -6.01 -37.23
N GLU A 819 25.70 -6.80 -38.26
CA GLU A 819 24.85 -6.97 -39.44
C GLU A 819 23.49 -7.54 -39.06
N GLY A 820 23.44 -8.61 -38.27
CA GLY A 820 22.18 -9.23 -37.87
C GLY A 820 21.28 -8.32 -37.05
N ILE A 821 21.84 -7.49 -36.14
CA ILE A 821 21.07 -6.47 -35.42
C ILE A 821 20.52 -5.43 -36.40
N ALA A 822 21.33 -4.97 -37.36
CA ALA A 822 20.90 -4.02 -38.37
C ALA A 822 19.75 -4.57 -39.24
N GLN A 823 19.82 -5.84 -39.65
CA GLN A 823 18.75 -6.52 -40.39
C GLN A 823 17.46 -6.63 -39.55
N GLY A 824 17.58 -6.94 -38.25
CA GLY A 824 16.45 -6.94 -37.32
C GLY A 824 15.77 -5.57 -37.21
N LEU A 825 16.55 -4.50 -37.08
CA LEU A 825 16.04 -3.12 -37.07
C LEU A 825 15.40 -2.73 -38.40
N LEU A 826 16.00 -3.13 -39.54
CA LEU A 826 15.46 -2.81 -40.86
C LEU A 826 14.09 -3.45 -41.04
N TYR A 827 13.94 -4.69 -40.56
CA TYR A 827 12.64 -5.35 -40.52
C TYR A 827 11.63 -4.53 -39.70
N LEU A 828 11.95 -4.14 -38.46
CA LEU A 828 11.06 -3.37 -37.59
C LEU A 828 10.67 -1.99 -38.15
N HIS A 829 11.60 -1.30 -38.81
CA HIS A 829 11.39 0.05 -39.32
C HIS A 829 10.69 0.10 -40.67
N LYS A 830 10.87 -0.93 -41.51
CA LYS A 830 10.47 -0.87 -42.92
C LYS A 830 9.62 -2.04 -43.40
N TYR A 831 9.99 -3.27 -43.06
CA TYR A 831 9.40 -4.48 -43.67
C TYR A 831 8.36 -5.19 -42.82
N SER A 832 8.24 -4.86 -41.53
CA SER A 832 7.14 -5.32 -40.71
C SER A 832 5.83 -4.68 -41.16
N ARG A 833 4.72 -5.40 -40.94
CA ARG A 833 3.36 -4.94 -41.30
C ARG A 833 2.99 -3.58 -40.67
N MET A 834 3.62 -3.24 -39.56
CA MET A 834 3.46 -1.97 -38.86
C MET A 834 4.88 -1.46 -38.56
N LYS A 835 5.13 -0.16 -38.66
CA LYS A 835 6.40 0.43 -38.23
C LYS A 835 6.53 0.34 -36.71
N VAL A 836 7.59 -0.29 -36.23
CA VAL A 836 7.86 -0.50 -34.80
C VAL A 836 9.16 0.19 -34.41
N ILE A 837 9.11 1.03 -33.38
CA ILE A 837 10.29 1.67 -32.78
C ILE A 837 10.54 1.00 -31.42
N HIS A 838 11.73 0.44 -31.22
CA HIS A 838 12.12 -0.37 -30.07
C HIS A 838 12.30 0.44 -28.79
N ARG A 839 13.04 1.56 -28.86
CA ARG A 839 13.31 2.55 -27.80
C ARG A 839 14.16 2.09 -26.60
N ASP A 840 14.52 0.81 -26.50
CA ASP A 840 15.46 0.29 -25.49
C ASP A 840 16.49 -0.67 -26.10
N LEU A 841 17.15 -0.27 -27.19
CA LEU A 841 18.18 -1.11 -27.82
C LEU A 841 19.52 -0.96 -27.07
N LYS A 842 20.08 -2.08 -26.58
CA LYS A 842 21.34 -2.16 -25.82
C LYS A 842 21.89 -3.58 -25.84
N ALA A 843 23.15 -3.78 -25.43
CA ALA A 843 23.81 -5.09 -25.44
C ALA A 843 23.04 -6.18 -24.66
N ASN A 844 22.45 -5.83 -23.50
CA ASN A 844 21.67 -6.76 -22.68
C ASN A 844 20.39 -7.27 -23.38
N ASN A 845 19.87 -6.52 -24.36
CA ASN A 845 18.64 -6.85 -25.08
C ASN A 845 18.92 -7.58 -26.40
N ILE A 846 20.18 -7.86 -26.73
CA ILE A 846 20.57 -8.71 -27.86
C ILE A 846 20.89 -10.11 -27.33
N LEU A 847 20.06 -11.10 -27.64
CA LEU A 847 20.29 -12.50 -27.27
C LEU A 847 21.00 -13.26 -28.39
N LEU A 848 21.78 -14.28 -28.03
CA LEU A 848 22.56 -15.09 -28.97
C LEU A 848 22.03 -16.52 -29.04
N ASP A 849 21.77 -16.99 -30.26
CA ASP A 849 21.33 -18.38 -30.50
C ASP A 849 22.49 -19.38 -30.39
N GLU A 850 22.21 -20.67 -30.64
CA GLU A 850 23.21 -21.75 -30.60
C GLU A 850 24.46 -21.49 -31.48
N SER A 851 24.30 -20.74 -32.56
CA SER A 851 25.36 -20.40 -33.51
C SER A 851 25.92 -18.98 -33.32
N LEU A 852 25.62 -18.34 -32.18
CA LEU A 852 25.99 -16.95 -31.86
C LEU A 852 25.38 -15.90 -32.81
N ASN A 853 24.28 -16.21 -33.50
CA ASN A 853 23.56 -15.20 -34.28
C ASN A 853 22.75 -14.29 -33.36
N PRO A 854 22.67 -12.98 -33.65
CA PRO A 854 21.97 -12.02 -32.81
C PRO A 854 20.46 -12.07 -33.01
N LYS A 855 19.73 -11.92 -31.91
CA LYS A 855 18.28 -11.70 -31.89
C LYS A 855 17.90 -10.57 -30.95
N ILE A 856 17.18 -9.58 -31.46
CA ILE A 856 16.66 -8.46 -30.66
C ILE A 856 15.51 -8.95 -29.78
N SER A 857 15.53 -8.54 -28.51
CA SER A 857 14.56 -8.92 -27.47
C SER A 857 14.08 -7.71 -26.67
N ASP A 858 13.07 -7.92 -25.82
CA ASP A 858 12.52 -6.94 -24.87
C ASP A 858 11.73 -5.76 -25.50
N PHE A 859 10.60 -6.09 -26.12
CA PHE A 859 9.69 -5.13 -26.76
C PHE A 859 8.72 -4.42 -25.80
N GLY A 860 8.88 -4.53 -24.47
CA GLY A 860 7.99 -3.89 -23.49
C GLY A 860 7.84 -2.39 -23.69
N MET A 861 8.93 -1.77 -24.13
CA MET A 861 9.03 -0.33 -24.37
C MET A 861 8.74 0.07 -25.81
N ALA A 862 8.50 -0.88 -26.71
CA ALA A 862 8.30 -0.58 -28.12
C ALA A 862 6.98 0.16 -28.39
N ARG A 863 6.93 0.88 -29.51
CA ARG A 863 5.75 1.61 -29.98
C ARG A 863 5.48 1.30 -31.44
N ILE A 864 4.18 1.17 -31.73
CA ILE A 864 3.66 1.05 -33.08
C ILE A 864 3.37 2.45 -33.59
N CYS A 865 3.88 2.77 -34.78
CA CYS A 865 3.63 4.03 -35.47
C CYS A 865 2.97 3.75 -36.82
N GLU A 866 2.13 4.68 -37.28
CA GLU A 866 1.60 4.64 -38.63
C GLU A 866 2.74 4.80 -39.66
N GLN A 867 2.60 4.16 -40.83
CA GLN A 867 3.67 4.13 -41.84
C GLN A 867 4.05 5.54 -42.33
N ASN A 868 3.08 6.47 -42.35
CA ASN A 868 3.24 7.84 -42.84
C ASN A 868 3.80 8.82 -41.79
N VAL A 869 3.85 8.44 -40.52
CA VAL A 869 4.38 9.27 -39.44
C VAL A 869 5.90 9.10 -39.36
N THR A 870 6.64 10.21 -39.46
CA THR A 870 8.11 10.24 -39.39
C THR A 870 8.64 10.37 -37.96
N GLU A 871 7.92 11.10 -37.10
CA GLU A 871 8.27 11.34 -35.69
C GLU A 871 7.01 11.30 -34.82
N ALA A 872 7.15 10.83 -33.58
CA ALA A 872 6.09 10.80 -32.58
C ALA A 872 6.58 11.38 -31.25
N MET A 873 5.67 11.86 -30.41
CA MET A 873 6.00 12.48 -29.12
C MET A 873 5.35 11.72 -27.96
N THR A 874 6.05 11.64 -26.83
CA THR A 874 5.54 11.04 -25.58
C THR A 874 5.84 11.93 -24.38
N ASN A 875 4.86 12.10 -23.49
CA ASN A 875 5.05 12.78 -22.19
C ASN A 875 5.76 11.89 -21.16
N ARG A 876 5.97 10.61 -21.49
CA ARG A 876 6.62 9.62 -20.65
C ARG A 876 7.88 9.12 -21.35
N VAL A 877 9.03 9.69 -20.99
CA VAL A 877 10.34 9.28 -21.49
C VAL A 877 10.81 8.07 -20.69
N VAL A 878 11.12 6.99 -21.39
CA VAL A 878 11.49 5.70 -20.81
C VAL A 878 12.58 5.05 -21.67
N GLY A 879 13.63 4.50 -21.06
CA GLY A 879 14.73 3.84 -21.75
C GLY A 879 15.98 3.75 -20.86
N THR A 880 17.09 3.30 -21.42
CA THR A 880 18.37 3.17 -20.70
C THR A 880 19.26 4.40 -20.92
N TYR A 881 19.69 5.06 -19.84
CA TYR A 881 20.60 6.21 -19.91
C TYR A 881 21.90 5.84 -20.64
N GLY A 882 22.40 6.75 -21.49
CA GLY A 882 23.57 6.50 -22.34
C GLY A 882 23.25 5.89 -23.72
N TYR A 883 22.08 5.27 -23.90
CA TYR A 883 21.61 4.77 -25.21
C TYR A 883 20.48 5.62 -25.80
N MET A 884 19.81 6.44 -24.99
CA MET A 884 18.74 7.32 -25.44
C MET A 884 19.29 8.46 -26.30
N SER A 885 18.66 8.72 -27.44
CA SER A 885 18.98 9.88 -28.28
C SER A 885 18.65 11.20 -27.56
N PRO A 886 19.41 12.28 -27.82
CA PRO A 886 19.20 13.57 -27.17
C PRO A 886 17.76 14.11 -27.31
N GLU A 887 17.19 14.05 -28.52
CA GLU A 887 15.84 14.54 -28.79
C GLU A 887 14.75 13.74 -28.05
N TYR A 888 15.00 12.45 -27.81
CA TYR A 888 14.09 11.61 -27.05
C TYR A 888 14.22 11.86 -25.55
N ALA A 889 15.44 11.93 -25.04
CA ALA A 889 15.72 12.19 -23.64
C ALA A 889 15.22 13.57 -23.17
N MET A 890 15.41 14.60 -24.00
CA MET A 890 15.12 15.99 -23.64
C MET A 890 13.67 16.41 -23.94
N ARG A 891 13.10 15.95 -25.05
CA ARG A 891 11.80 16.44 -25.56
C ARG A 891 10.75 15.35 -25.71
N GLY A 892 11.09 14.09 -25.43
CA GLY A 892 10.19 12.94 -25.62
C GLY A 892 9.85 12.65 -27.09
N VAL A 893 10.64 13.19 -28.03
CA VAL A 893 10.45 12.94 -29.47
C VAL A 893 11.17 11.64 -29.83
N PHE A 894 10.45 10.67 -30.39
CA PHE A 894 11.03 9.40 -30.83
C PHE A 894 10.67 9.11 -32.29
N SER A 895 11.63 8.50 -32.99
CA SER A 895 11.49 8.05 -34.37
C SER A 895 12.37 6.83 -34.62
N ILE A 896 12.40 6.34 -35.86
CA ILE A 896 13.38 5.33 -36.27
C ILE A 896 14.83 5.80 -36.04
N LYS A 897 15.08 7.12 -36.06
CA LYS A 897 16.41 7.71 -35.83
C LYS A 897 16.83 7.65 -34.37
N SER A 898 15.89 7.49 -33.44
CA SER A 898 16.19 7.25 -32.03
C SER A 898 16.80 5.86 -31.83
N ASP A 899 16.25 4.83 -32.49
CA ASP A 899 16.84 3.48 -32.48
C ASP A 899 18.19 3.42 -33.21
N ILE A 900 18.37 4.21 -34.28
CA ILE A 900 19.67 4.35 -34.96
C ILE A 900 20.74 4.90 -34.03
N PHE A 901 20.42 5.91 -33.21
CA PHE A 901 21.34 6.44 -32.21
C PHE A 901 21.75 5.36 -31.20
N SER A 902 20.76 4.66 -30.62
CA SER A 902 21.02 3.56 -29.67
C SER A 902 21.87 2.46 -30.31
N PHE A 903 21.64 2.15 -31.58
CA PHE A 903 22.43 1.16 -32.32
C PHE A 903 23.87 1.65 -32.59
N GLY A 904 24.07 2.93 -32.89
CA GLY A 904 25.40 3.52 -33.03
C GLY A 904 26.23 3.37 -31.75
N VAL A 905 25.62 3.65 -30.58
CA VAL A 905 26.26 3.41 -29.27
C VAL A 905 26.60 1.92 -29.10
N LEU A 906 25.67 1.03 -29.45
CA LEU A 906 25.89 -0.41 -29.37
C LEU A 906 27.02 -0.90 -30.27
N ILE A 907 27.16 -0.36 -31.50
CA ILE A 907 28.30 -0.67 -32.36
C ILE A 907 29.62 -0.27 -31.67
N LEU A 908 29.69 0.93 -31.10
CA LEU A 908 30.89 1.40 -30.39
C LEU A 908 31.27 0.48 -29.22
N GLU A 909 30.28 -0.03 -28.48
CA GLU A 909 30.51 -1.04 -27.44
C GLU A 909 31.04 -2.35 -27.99
N ILE A 910 30.46 -2.86 -29.09
CA ILE A 910 30.86 -4.12 -29.72
C ILE A 910 32.31 -4.05 -30.23
N VAL A 911 32.68 -2.98 -30.91
CA VAL A 911 34.02 -2.88 -31.54
C VAL A 911 35.13 -2.55 -30.54
N SER A 912 34.82 -1.88 -29.43
CA SER A 912 35.78 -1.53 -28.38
C SER A 912 35.86 -2.56 -27.25
N GLY A 913 34.82 -3.38 -27.05
CA GLY A 913 34.71 -4.26 -25.88
C GLY A 913 34.55 -3.49 -24.56
N ARG A 914 34.15 -2.22 -24.61
CA ARG A 914 34.01 -1.32 -23.44
C ARG A 914 32.54 -0.95 -23.23
N ARG A 915 32.11 -1.00 -21.98
CA ARG A 915 30.73 -0.69 -21.57
C ARG A 915 30.54 0.83 -21.48
N ASN A 916 29.54 1.36 -22.17
CA ASN A 916 29.23 2.80 -22.20
C ASN A 916 28.91 3.37 -20.81
N SER A 917 28.19 2.62 -19.96
CA SER A 917 27.75 3.09 -18.64
C SER A 917 28.85 3.15 -17.57
N SER A 918 30.01 2.51 -17.80
CA SER A 918 31.15 2.48 -16.88
C SER A 918 32.45 2.90 -17.57
N PHE A 919 32.34 3.60 -18.71
CA PHE A 919 33.50 4.06 -19.43
C PHE A 919 34.11 5.26 -18.70
N VAL A 920 35.35 5.07 -18.25
CA VAL A 920 36.18 6.07 -17.59
C VAL A 920 37.49 6.09 -18.37
N ASN A 921 37.82 7.21 -19.00
CA ASN A 921 39.13 7.40 -19.64
C ASN A 921 40.16 7.79 -18.57
N LEU A 922 41.45 7.56 -18.84
CA LEU A 922 42.58 7.86 -17.94
C LEU A 922 42.57 9.30 -17.37
N ASP A 923 41.93 10.24 -18.08
CA ASP A 923 41.83 11.66 -17.70
C ASP A 923 40.39 12.11 -17.34
N ASP A 924 39.41 11.21 -17.20
CA ASP A 924 37.99 11.52 -16.88
C ASP A 924 37.25 12.49 -17.83
N THR A 925 37.80 12.75 -19.01
CA THR A 925 37.39 13.84 -19.92
C THR A 925 36.33 13.48 -20.97
N TYR A 926 36.13 12.19 -21.27
CA TYR A 926 35.35 11.76 -22.44
C TYR A 926 34.34 10.66 -22.12
N SER A 927 33.12 10.78 -22.67
CA SER A 927 32.19 9.66 -22.82
C SER A 927 32.72 8.65 -23.86
N LEU A 928 32.19 7.42 -23.93
CA LEU A 928 32.62 6.43 -24.94
C LEU A 928 32.48 6.98 -26.38
N ILE A 929 31.38 7.70 -26.63
CA ILE A 929 31.12 8.40 -27.90
C ILE A 929 32.19 9.49 -28.13
N GLY A 930 32.46 10.31 -27.11
CA GLY A 930 33.48 11.36 -27.18
C GLY A 930 34.87 10.81 -27.46
N TYR A 931 35.25 9.71 -26.80
CA TYR A 931 36.55 9.06 -27.01
C TYR A 931 36.68 8.49 -28.43
N ALA A 932 35.64 7.84 -28.95
CA ALA A 932 35.62 7.37 -30.33
C ALA A 932 35.73 8.52 -31.34
N TRP A 933 35.06 9.64 -31.07
CA TRP A 933 35.13 10.85 -31.89
C TRP A 933 36.53 11.46 -31.93
N GLU A 934 37.18 11.62 -30.78
CA GLU A 934 38.54 12.19 -30.69
C GLU A 934 39.56 11.34 -31.44
N LEU A 935 39.56 10.02 -31.20
CA LEU A 935 40.44 9.10 -31.93
C LEU A 935 40.17 9.11 -33.44
N TRP A 936 38.91 9.25 -33.85
CA TRP A 936 38.56 9.38 -35.26
C TRP A 936 39.05 10.68 -35.87
N GLN A 937 38.87 11.81 -35.19
CA GLN A 937 39.34 13.12 -35.65
C GLN A 937 40.86 13.18 -35.80
N GLN A 938 41.59 12.51 -34.89
CA GLN A 938 43.05 12.46 -34.90
C GLN A 938 43.63 11.42 -35.88
N GLY A 939 42.79 10.63 -36.55
CA GLY A 939 43.23 9.55 -37.45
C GLY A 939 43.74 8.30 -36.71
N HIS A 940 43.49 8.20 -35.40
CA HIS A 940 43.95 7.14 -34.50
C HIS A 940 42.84 6.12 -34.18
N THR A 941 41.84 5.96 -35.05
CA THR A 941 40.67 5.10 -34.82
C THR A 941 41.02 3.66 -34.44
N LEU A 942 42.18 3.13 -34.89
CA LEU A 942 42.62 1.79 -34.55
C LEU A 942 42.93 1.59 -33.06
N GLU A 943 43.21 2.65 -32.31
CA GLU A 943 43.38 2.59 -30.86
C GLU A 943 42.06 2.30 -30.12
N PHE A 944 40.92 2.54 -30.78
CA PHE A 944 39.60 2.24 -30.24
C PHE A 944 39.27 0.74 -30.28
N LYS A 945 40.04 -0.05 -31.03
CA LYS A 945 39.83 -1.49 -31.22
C LYS A 945 40.04 -2.25 -29.91
N ASP A 946 39.14 -3.19 -29.63
CA ASP A 946 39.33 -4.17 -28.56
C ASP A 946 40.65 -4.94 -28.76
N PRO A 947 41.59 -4.91 -27.80
CA PRO A 947 42.87 -5.61 -27.91
C PRO A 947 42.74 -7.12 -28.18
N THR A 948 41.64 -7.74 -27.75
CA THR A 948 41.39 -9.19 -27.92
C THR A 948 41.10 -9.60 -29.36
N LEU A 949 40.78 -8.65 -30.25
CA LEU A 949 40.49 -8.91 -31.66
C LEU A 949 41.73 -9.30 -32.50
N GLY A 950 42.93 -9.11 -31.96
CA GLY A 950 44.19 -9.55 -32.57
C GLY A 950 44.43 -9.08 -34.01
N ASN A 951 45.16 -9.89 -34.78
CA ASN A 951 45.53 -9.64 -36.17
C ASN A 951 44.48 -10.14 -37.19
N ALA A 952 43.45 -10.87 -36.74
CA ALA A 952 42.37 -11.40 -37.60
C ALA A 952 41.28 -10.36 -37.91
N CYS A 953 41.41 -9.14 -37.37
CA CYS A 953 40.50 -8.04 -37.60
C CYS A 953 40.79 -7.36 -38.95
N ASP A 954 39.79 -7.35 -39.84
CA ASP A 954 39.86 -6.58 -41.07
C ASP A 954 39.84 -5.09 -40.72
N VAL A 955 41.00 -4.45 -40.93
CA VAL A 955 41.23 -3.05 -40.57
C VAL A 955 40.31 -2.11 -41.35
N GLN A 956 40.08 -2.36 -42.65
CA GLN A 956 39.23 -1.48 -43.46
C GLN A 956 37.77 -1.61 -43.04
N GLN A 957 37.31 -2.84 -42.81
CA GLN A 957 35.96 -3.10 -42.32
C GLN A 957 35.75 -2.51 -40.92
N PHE A 958 36.76 -2.58 -40.04
CA PHE A 958 36.73 -1.99 -38.69
C PHE A 958 36.60 -0.47 -38.74
N LEU A 959 37.50 0.20 -39.48
CA LEU A 959 37.50 1.66 -39.63
C LEU A 959 36.16 2.15 -40.20
N ARG A 960 35.65 1.45 -41.22
CA ARG A 960 34.35 1.71 -41.82
C ARG A 960 33.21 1.55 -40.81
N THR A 961 33.25 0.51 -39.99
CA THR A 961 32.23 0.24 -38.95
C THR A 961 32.20 1.35 -37.89
N VAL A 962 33.36 1.79 -37.40
CA VAL A 962 33.45 2.90 -36.43
C VAL A 962 32.94 4.20 -37.06
N HIS A 963 33.30 4.47 -38.31
CA HIS A 963 32.84 5.66 -39.03
C HIS A 963 31.30 5.69 -39.16
N VAL A 964 30.69 4.56 -39.54
CA VAL A 964 29.22 4.45 -39.61
C VAL A 964 28.59 4.59 -38.21
N ALA A 965 29.21 4.05 -37.17
CA ALA A 965 28.74 4.23 -35.80
C ALA A 965 28.71 5.72 -35.40
N LEU A 966 29.74 6.50 -35.78
CA LEU A 966 29.79 7.94 -35.56
C LEU A 966 28.70 8.69 -36.34
N LEU A 967 28.36 8.27 -37.55
CA LEU A 967 27.21 8.79 -38.30
C LEU A 967 25.86 8.46 -37.63
N CYS A 968 25.77 7.33 -36.92
CA CYS A 968 24.56 6.95 -36.19
C CYS A 968 24.34 7.76 -34.90
N VAL A 969 25.40 8.23 -34.24
CA VAL A 969 25.31 8.94 -32.94
C VAL A 969 25.33 10.48 -33.06
N GLN A 970 25.00 11.00 -34.24
CA GLN A 970 24.93 12.44 -34.49
C GLN A 970 23.88 13.14 -33.61
N GLU A 971 24.13 14.40 -33.24
CA GLU A 971 23.23 15.20 -32.39
C GLU A 971 21.84 15.31 -33.02
N ASN A 972 21.76 15.82 -34.25
CA ASN A 972 20.50 15.98 -34.95
C ASN A 972 20.06 14.64 -35.56
N ALA A 973 18.80 14.28 -35.31
CA ALA A 973 18.20 13.06 -35.85
C ALA A 973 18.19 13.02 -37.40
N ILE A 974 18.18 14.18 -38.06
CA ILE A 974 18.19 14.26 -39.53
C ILE A 974 19.53 13.83 -40.14
N ASP A 975 20.63 14.09 -39.44
CA ASP A 975 22.00 13.79 -39.90
C ASP A 975 22.35 12.29 -39.78
N ARG A 976 21.57 11.55 -38.99
CA ARG A 976 21.75 10.10 -38.83
C ARG A 976 21.26 9.35 -40.08
N PRO A 977 21.89 8.26 -40.52
CA PRO A 977 21.37 7.46 -41.62
C PRO A 977 20.05 6.75 -41.24
N THR A 978 19.26 6.34 -42.23
CA THR A 978 18.21 5.33 -42.06
C THR A 978 18.84 3.94 -41.93
N THR A 979 18.09 2.94 -41.45
CA THR A 979 18.64 1.57 -41.31
C THR A 979 19.08 0.99 -42.64
N SER A 980 18.39 1.28 -43.75
CA SER A 980 18.79 0.81 -45.08
C SER A 980 20.06 1.48 -45.59
N GLU A 981 20.21 2.79 -45.37
CA GLU A 981 21.42 3.52 -45.74
C GLU A 981 22.61 3.03 -44.92
N MET A 982 22.43 2.86 -43.61
CA MET A 982 23.45 2.33 -42.71
C MET A 982 23.92 0.93 -43.11
N ILE A 983 23.01 0.00 -43.45
CA ILE A 983 23.38 -1.34 -43.94
C ILE A 983 24.17 -1.24 -45.25
N SER A 984 23.72 -0.40 -46.18
CA SER A 984 24.45 -0.17 -47.44
C SER A 984 25.84 0.43 -47.17
N MET A 985 25.96 1.34 -46.19
CA MET A 985 27.22 1.92 -45.77
C MET A 985 28.13 0.88 -45.12
N LEU A 986 27.62 -0.05 -44.31
CA LEU A 986 28.42 -1.10 -43.67
C LEU A 986 28.90 -2.17 -44.66
N LEU A 987 28.03 -2.62 -45.56
CA LEU A 987 28.29 -3.81 -46.40
C LEU A 987 28.90 -3.49 -47.77
N ASN A 988 28.73 -2.28 -48.29
CA ASN A 988 29.25 -1.91 -49.62
C ASN A 988 30.48 -1.02 -49.52
N GLU A 989 31.66 -1.63 -49.70
CA GLU A 989 32.96 -0.95 -49.64
C GLU A 989 33.13 0.13 -50.72
N SER A 990 32.39 0.07 -51.83
CA SER A 990 32.51 1.04 -52.93
C SER A 990 31.80 2.37 -52.69
N ILE A 991 31.02 2.49 -51.60
CA ILE A 991 30.28 3.71 -51.26
C ILE A 991 31.18 4.66 -50.48
N SER A 992 31.32 5.89 -50.98
CA SER A 992 31.93 7.00 -50.24
C SER A 992 31.03 7.43 -49.08
N LEU A 993 31.61 7.50 -47.88
CA LEU A 993 30.88 7.84 -46.65
C LEU A 993 30.95 9.36 -46.36
N PRO A 994 29.84 9.98 -45.93
CA PRO A 994 29.85 11.38 -45.52
C PRO A 994 30.65 11.55 -44.23
N THR A 995 31.29 12.70 -44.05
CA THR A 995 32.02 13.00 -42.80
C THR A 995 31.03 13.24 -41.64
N PRO A 996 31.15 12.52 -40.50
CA PRO A 996 30.32 12.77 -39.32
C PRO A 996 30.62 14.14 -38.69
N ASN A 997 29.58 14.79 -38.13
CA ASN A 997 29.73 16.01 -37.34
C ASN A 997 29.99 15.69 -35.85
N ARG A 998 30.41 16.71 -35.08
CA ARG A 998 30.76 16.56 -33.67
C ARG A 998 29.55 16.12 -32.81
N PRO A 999 29.66 15.06 -31.99
CA PRO A 999 28.63 14.65 -31.04
C PRO A 999 28.63 15.51 -29.76
N THR A 1000 27.47 15.69 -29.13
CA THR A 1000 27.18 16.70 -28.09
C THR A 1000 27.73 16.39 -26.68
N PHE A 1001 28.29 15.21 -26.41
CA PHE A 1001 28.63 14.77 -25.05
C PHE A 1001 30.14 14.74 -24.77
N LEU A 1002 30.71 15.94 -24.55
CA LEU A 1002 32.03 16.14 -23.94
C LEU A 1002 31.83 16.73 -22.56
N ILE A 1003 32.22 16.00 -21.50
CA ILE A 1003 32.23 16.51 -20.12
C ILE A 1003 33.66 17.00 -19.85
N GLY A 1004 33.87 18.31 -19.83
CA GLY A 1004 35.15 18.88 -19.38
C GLY A 1004 35.25 20.40 -19.50
N GLY A 1005 35.31 21.08 -18.34
CA GLY A 1005 35.77 22.46 -18.20
C GLY A 1005 35.11 23.24 -17.04
N GLY A 1006 35.77 23.28 -15.88
CA GLY A 1006 35.36 24.15 -14.75
C GLY A 1006 36.08 23.90 -13.41
N ASP A 1007 37.33 24.36 -13.32
CA ASP A 1007 38.17 24.75 -12.16
C ASP A 1007 37.93 24.21 -10.73
N SER A 1008 38.96 23.49 -10.26
CA SER A 1008 39.58 23.47 -8.91
C SER A 1008 38.76 23.87 -7.67
N ASN A 1009 38.46 22.88 -6.81
CA ASN A 1009 38.99 22.84 -5.43
C ASN A 1009 38.78 21.45 -4.82
N SER A 1010 39.88 20.74 -4.61
CA SER A 1010 39.93 19.39 -4.05
C SER A 1010 39.78 19.40 -2.54
N THR A 1011 38.79 18.66 -2.02
CA THR A 1011 38.91 17.94 -0.75
C THR A 1011 38.48 16.50 -0.95
N SER A 1012 39.43 15.61 -0.69
CA SER A 1012 39.38 14.17 -0.81
C SER A 1012 38.38 13.54 0.17
N TYR A 1013 37.44 12.74 -0.34
CA TYR A 1013 36.71 11.76 0.45
C TYR A 1013 36.98 10.35 -0.10
N GLU A 1014 37.50 9.51 0.79
CA GLU A 1014 37.83 8.11 0.59
C GLU A 1014 36.64 7.30 0.07
N THR A 1015 36.85 6.57 -1.01
CA THR A 1015 35.85 5.66 -1.60
C THR A 1015 35.85 4.34 -0.81
N LYS A 1016 34.80 4.11 -0.03
CA LYS A 1016 34.41 2.75 0.37
C LYS A 1016 33.60 2.13 -0.76
N ALA A 1017 33.95 0.89 -1.11
CA ALA A 1017 33.21 0.06 -2.04
C ALA A 1017 31.81 -0.22 -1.50
N GLU A 1018 30.79 0.41 -2.09
CA GLU A 1018 29.39 0.03 -1.95
C GLU A 1018 28.98 -0.83 -3.15
N ASP A 1019 28.34 -1.97 -2.89
CA ASP A 1019 27.73 -2.85 -3.88
C ASP A 1019 26.68 -2.09 -4.70
N PHE A 1020 27.02 -1.77 -5.95
CA PHE A 1020 26.11 -1.10 -6.88
C PHE A 1020 25.04 -2.07 -7.40
N SER A 1021 23.76 -1.72 -7.20
CA SER A 1021 22.61 -2.43 -7.77
C SER A 1021 22.50 -2.25 -9.30
N VAL A 1022 22.13 -3.31 -10.01
CA VAL A 1022 22.29 -3.52 -11.47
C VAL A 1022 21.20 -2.88 -12.37
N ASN A 1023 20.39 -1.90 -11.93
CA ASN A 1023 19.25 -1.44 -12.77
C ASN A 1023 19.18 0.08 -13.03
N ASN A 1024 19.80 0.52 -14.13
CA ASN A 1024 19.68 1.87 -14.70
C ASN A 1024 18.47 1.98 -15.66
N VAL A 1025 17.25 2.03 -15.12
CA VAL A 1025 16.05 2.47 -15.87
C VAL A 1025 15.66 3.86 -15.39
N THR A 1026 15.67 4.85 -16.29
CA THR A 1026 15.38 6.26 -15.94
C THR A 1026 13.97 6.63 -16.35
N ILE A 1027 13.25 7.33 -15.46
CA ILE A 1027 11.91 7.88 -15.73
C ILE A 1027 11.98 9.39 -15.53
N SER A 1028 11.81 10.13 -16.61
CA SER A 1028 11.73 11.60 -16.58
C SER A 1028 10.34 12.02 -17.01
N VAL A 1029 9.64 12.77 -16.15
CA VAL A 1029 8.40 13.47 -16.51
C VAL A 1029 8.82 14.84 -17.01
N VAL A 1030 8.57 15.14 -18.29
CA VAL A 1030 8.83 16.48 -18.83
C VAL A 1030 7.87 17.46 -18.14
N GLY A 1031 8.40 18.31 -17.28
CA GLY A 1031 7.68 19.45 -16.73
C GLY A 1031 7.50 20.50 -17.82
N GLY A 1032 6.25 20.83 -18.14
CA GLY A 1032 5.95 22.00 -18.95
C GLY A 1032 6.37 23.27 -18.21
N ARG A 1033 7.13 24.13 -18.89
CA ARG A 1033 7.16 25.57 -18.57
C ARG A 1033 5.82 26.18 -18.93
#